data_AF-A0A174AC21-F1
#
_entry.id   AF-A0A174AC21-F1
#
_cell.length_a   1.000
_cell.length_b   1.000
_cell.length_c   1.000
_cell.angle_alpha   90.00
_cell.angle_beta   90.00
_cell.angle_gamma   90.00
#
_symmetry.space_group_name_H-M   'P 1'
#
loop_
_entity.id
_entity.type
_entity.pdbx_description
1 polymer ?
#
loop_
_entity_poly.entity_id
_entity_poly.type
_entity_poly.pdbx_seq_one_letter_code
_entity_poly.pdbx_strand_id
1 'polypeptide(L)'
;MTLIFNIEYRTSWGEEVRVLGSIPELGNNQPNKATPLHTVDGIHWTAEVDIQIPGNGSVEYSYHIYRDGRTIRTEWNSLPRILHVADNPKKVYRIEDCWKNLPEQQYFYTSAFTESLLAHRERSAAPKSYKKGLLIKAYAPCIDSDHCLALCGNQKALGDWNPDKAALMSDIDFPEWQVEVDAGKISFPLEYKFVLYNKKERRAVAWENNPNRYMADPQIAANETLAVGDRYVYFNLPAWKGSGVAVPVFSLRSEKSFGVGDFGDLKRMIDWAVATNQKAVQILPINDTTMTHTWTDSYPYSSISIYAFHPMYADLKQLGSLKDKKVMAEFNKRQKELNALPAVDYEAVNKTKWEYFHLIFKQEGEKVLASDAFRNFYEANKEWLQPYAVFSYLRDAYKTPNFREWPKYATYDAKEIETLCRPDSADYPHIAIYYYIQFNLHRQLLAATEHARANGVVLKGDIPIGISRNSVEAWKESHYFNLNGQAGAPPDDFSVNGQNWGLPTYNWDVMEKDGYAWWMKRFHKMAEYFDAYRIDHILGFFRIWEIPMHAVHGLLGQFVPALPMTREEIESYGLAFREDFFLKPYIHEYFLGQIFGPHTDYVKQTFIEPTDTWEVYRMRPEFDTQRKVEAYFAGKTDDDSIWIRDGLYALISDVLFVPDRNNPHEYHPRIGVQHDYIYRALNDWEKAAFNRLYDQYYYHRHNDFWGQQAMKKLPQLTQSTRMLVCGEDLGMIPDCVAWVMNDLRILSLEIQRMPKDPKQEFGHTDWYPYRSVCTISTHDMSTLRGWWEEDFQQTQRYYNTMLGHYGAAPATATPELCEEVVRNHLHSNSILCILSLQDWMSIDGKWRNPNVQEERINIPANPRHYWRWRMHLTLEQLMKAESLNEKIRCMIESTGR
;
A
#
# COMPACT_ATOMS: atom_id res chain seq x y z
N MET A 1 25.21 23.59 28.22
CA MET A 1 23.78 23.93 28.22
C MET A 1 23.08 22.80 28.92
N THR A 2 21.99 23.06 29.62
CA THR A 2 21.31 22.01 30.40
C THR A 2 19.88 21.83 29.88
N LEU A 3 19.49 20.58 29.65
CA LEU A 3 18.12 20.18 29.34
C LEU A 3 17.54 19.46 30.57
N ILE A 4 16.36 19.91 31.02
CA ILE A 4 15.60 19.28 32.10
C ILE A 4 14.31 18.74 31.47
N PHE A 5 14.24 17.43 31.30
CA PHE A 5 13.07 16.75 30.76
C PHE A 5 12.11 16.42 31.90
N ASN A 6 10.84 16.81 31.78
CA ASN A 6 9.76 16.45 32.69
C ASN A 6 8.61 15.83 31.88
N ILE A 7 8.09 14.70 32.35
CA ILE A 7 6.93 14.03 31.73
C ILE A 7 6.07 13.35 32.79
N GLU A 8 4.75 13.44 32.60
CA GLU A 8 3.78 12.67 33.36
C GLU A 8 3.45 11.36 32.63
N TYR A 9 3.84 10.22 33.21
CA TYR A 9 3.52 8.89 32.72
C TYR A 9 3.46 7.89 33.88
N ARG A 10 2.31 7.22 34.05
CA ARG A 10 2.14 6.16 35.05
C ARG A 10 2.78 4.86 34.59
N THR A 11 3.81 4.40 35.30
CA THR A 11 4.45 3.11 35.03
C THR A 11 3.90 1.99 35.91
N SER A 12 4.07 0.75 35.44
CA SER A 12 3.92 -0.45 36.27
C SER A 12 5.22 -0.79 37.00
N TRP A 13 5.17 -1.66 38.01
CA TRP A 13 6.39 -2.12 38.67
C TRP A 13 7.38 -2.74 37.66
N GLY A 14 8.65 -2.38 37.76
CA GLY A 14 9.72 -2.80 36.84
C GLY A 14 9.76 -2.05 35.50
N GLU A 15 8.92 -1.03 35.29
CA GLU A 15 8.99 -0.16 34.11
C GLU A 15 9.72 1.17 34.41
N GLU A 16 10.49 1.63 33.42
CA GLU A 16 11.26 2.87 33.46
C GLU A 16 10.92 3.75 32.26
N VAL A 17 10.81 5.06 32.47
CA VAL A 17 10.75 6.02 31.35
C VAL A 17 12.18 6.42 30.97
N ARG A 18 12.51 6.35 29.68
CA ARG A 18 13.78 6.81 29.13
C ARG A 18 13.57 7.77 27.96
N VAL A 19 14.46 8.74 27.83
CA VAL A 19 14.51 9.66 26.69
C VAL A 19 15.62 9.22 25.73
N LEU A 20 15.28 9.12 24.45
CA LEU A 20 16.19 8.80 23.36
C LEU A 20 16.28 10.02 22.44
N GLY A 21 17.47 10.41 22.00
CA GLY A 21 17.60 11.58 21.12
C GLY A 21 18.82 11.59 20.21
N SER A 22 18.86 12.58 19.33
CA SER A 22 19.82 12.72 18.23
C SER A 22 21.26 13.05 18.66
N ILE A 23 21.45 13.44 19.93
CA ILE A 23 22.74 13.87 20.47
C ILE A 23 23.42 12.76 21.29
N PRO A 24 24.76 12.81 21.48
CA PRO A 24 25.50 11.79 22.22
C PRO A 24 24.99 11.55 23.64
N GLU A 25 24.59 12.63 24.33
CA GLU A 25 24.12 12.62 25.71
C GLU A 25 22.71 12.01 25.86
N LEU A 26 21.99 11.83 24.75
CA LEU A 26 20.71 11.14 24.67
C LEU A 26 20.80 9.83 23.86
N GLY A 27 22.03 9.36 23.59
CA GLY A 27 22.28 8.05 23.00
C GLY A 27 22.41 7.98 21.47
N ASN A 28 22.45 9.12 20.75
CA ASN A 28 22.55 9.17 19.28
C ASN A 28 21.54 8.26 18.57
N ASN A 29 20.27 8.31 18.98
CA ASN A 29 19.19 7.47 18.46
C ASN A 29 19.42 5.95 18.59
N GLN A 30 20.32 5.51 19.49
CA GLN A 30 20.50 4.10 19.84
C GLN A 30 19.67 3.76 21.09
N PRO A 31 18.61 2.93 21.00
CA PRO A 31 17.71 2.65 22.12
C PRO A 31 18.43 2.15 23.38
N ASN A 32 19.45 1.28 23.22
CA ASN A 32 20.25 0.77 24.33
C ASN A 32 21.07 1.84 25.09
N LYS A 33 21.18 3.06 24.55
CA LYS A 33 21.85 4.22 25.16
C LYS A 33 20.87 5.33 25.55
N ALA A 34 19.57 5.06 25.55
CA ALA A 34 18.56 6.02 26.00
C ALA A 34 18.81 6.41 27.47
N THR A 35 18.67 7.69 27.78
CA THR A 35 18.93 8.26 29.10
C THR A 35 17.73 8.01 30.01
N PRO A 36 17.91 7.36 31.17
CA PRO A 36 16.82 7.08 32.10
C PRO A 36 16.34 8.35 32.81
N LEU A 37 15.03 8.45 33.03
CA LEU A 37 14.44 9.45 33.91
C LEU A 37 14.28 8.87 35.31
N HIS A 38 14.16 9.77 36.29
CA HIS A 38 13.95 9.45 37.70
C HIS A 38 12.54 9.84 38.14
N THR A 39 11.94 9.05 39.02
CA THR A 39 10.63 9.31 39.62
C THR A 39 10.66 8.99 41.11
N VAL A 40 9.76 9.63 41.87
CA VAL A 40 9.54 9.34 43.30
C VAL A 40 8.16 8.71 43.57
N ASP A 41 7.24 8.78 42.60
CA ASP A 41 5.84 8.38 42.74
C ASP A 41 5.36 7.43 41.63
N GLY A 42 6.20 7.14 40.63
CA GLY A 42 5.85 6.30 39.48
C GLY A 42 4.98 7.03 38.44
N ILE A 43 4.79 8.34 38.56
CA ILE A 43 3.93 9.15 37.70
C ILE A 43 4.71 10.32 37.10
N HIS A 44 5.43 11.08 37.91
CA HIS A 44 6.21 12.23 37.44
C HIS A 44 7.67 11.81 37.25
N TRP A 45 8.17 11.98 36.04
CA TRP A 45 9.51 11.56 35.64
C TRP A 45 10.34 12.77 35.24
N THR A 46 11.59 12.82 35.70
CA THR A 46 12.51 13.92 35.40
C THR A 46 13.93 13.44 35.07
N ALA A 47 14.61 14.11 34.16
CA ALA A 47 16.05 13.95 33.92
C ALA A 47 16.71 15.29 33.62
N GLU A 48 17.86 15.53 34.22
CA GLU A 48 18.73 16.67 33.92
C GLU A 48 19.93 16.17 33.11
N VAL A 49 20.15 16.77 31.95
CA VAL A 49 21.20 16.38 31.01
C VAL A 49 21.98 17.62 30.57
N ASP A 50 23.26 17.65 30.88
CA ASP A 50 24.17 18.64 30.32
C ASP A 50 24.59 18.22 28.92
N ILE A 51 24.38 19.12 27.96
CA ILE A 51 24.64 18.88 26.55
C ILE A 51 25.67 19.86 25.99
N GLN A 52 26.42 19.38 25.00
CA GLN A 52 27.08 20.26 24.04
C GLN A 52 26.05 20.83 23.07
N ILE A 53 26.21 22.11 22.70
CA ILE A 53 25.28 22.76 21.76
C ILE A 53 25.41 22.04 20.40
N PRO A 54 24.32 21.50 19.84
CA PRO A 54 24.34 20.81 18.56
C PRO A 54 24.77 21.76 17.44
N GLY A 55 25.58 21.28 16.49
CA GLY A 55 26.04 22.10 15.37
C GLY A 55 24.92 22.61 14.44
N ASN A 56 23.80 21.89 14.39
CA ASN A 56 22.59 22.30 13.67
C ASN A 56 21.61 23.13 14.52
N GLY A 57 21.90 23.36 15.81
CA GLY A 57 21.06 24.12 16.72
C GLY A 57 19.75 23.43 17.15
N SER A 58 19.58 22.13 16.90
CA SER A 58 18.36 21.41 17.28
C SER A 58 18.65 20.07 17.94
N VAL A 59 17.76 19.65 18.84
CA VAL A 59 17.78 18.35 19.50
C VAL A 59 16.49 17.61 19.16
N GLU A 60 16.62 16.45 18.53
CA GLU A 60 15.48 15.55 18.31
C GLU A 60 15.42 14.54 19.43
N TYR A 61 14.22 14.23 19.95
CA TYR A 61 14.07 13.25 21.02
C TYR A 61 12.69 12.58 21.03
N SER A 62 12.61 11.47 21.77
CA SER A 62 11.38 10.70 21.99
C SER A 62 11.42 9.96 23.33
N TYR A 63 10.24 9.64 23.88
CA TYR A 63 10.09 8.86 25.10
C TYR A 63 9.78 7.39 24.85
N HIS A 64 10.38 6.54 25.68
CA HIS A 64 10.34 5.08 25.57
C HIS A 64 10.12 4.47 26.96
N ILE A 65 9.33 3.41 27.03
CA ILE A 65 9.13 2.61 28.23
C ILE A 65 9.98 1.35 28.14
N TYR A 66 10.80 1.14 29.17
CA TYR A 66 11.67 -0.02 29.29
C TYR A 66 11.19 -0.94 30.41
N ARG A 67 11.33 -2.25 30.20
CA ARG A 67 11.23 -3.28 31.23
C ARG A 67 12.35 -4.30 30.99
N ASP A 68 13.08 -4.67 32.04
CA ASP A 68 14.19 -5.64 31.96
C ASP A 68 15.22 -5.30 30.86
N GLY A 69 15.51 -4.01 30.67
CA GLY A 69 16.45 -3.52 29.65
C GLY A 69 15.94 -3.58 28.21
N ARG A 70 14.65 -3.90 27.98
CA ARG A 70 14.02 -3.93 26.65
C ARG A 70 12.94 -2.86 26.55
N THR A 71 12.86 -2.21 25.39
CA THR A 71 11.76 -1.30 25.06
C THR A 71 10.48 -2.12 24.90
N ILE A 72 9.46 -1.80 25.70
CA ILE A 72 8.13 -2.43 25.61
C ILE A 72 7.09 -1.51 24.98
N ARG A 73 7.34 -0.20 24.97
CA ARG A 73 6.46 0.80 24.35
C ARG A 73 7.27 2.02 23.93
N THR A 74 6.92 2.58 22.79
CA THR A 74 7.47 3.86 22.30
C THR A 74 6.32 4.84 22.12
N GLU A 75 6.56 6.13 22.32
CA GLU A 75 5.57 7.12 21.94
C GLU A 75 5.41 7.17 20.41
N TRP A 76 4.33 7.76 19.93
CA TRP A 76 4.14 7.95 18.49
C TRP A 76 5.23 8.89 17.94
N ASN A 77 6.07 8.35 17.06
CA ASN A 77 7.31 9.00 16.61
C ASN A 77 7.36 9.23 15.08
N SER A 78 6.23 9.17 14.37
CA SER A 78 6.20 9.59 12.96
C SER A 78 6.51 11.09 12.78
N LEU A 79 6.42 11.86 13.87
CA LEU A 79 6.91 13.23 14.00
C LEU A 79 7.77 13.35 15.27
N PRO A 80 9.12 13.35 15.14
CA PRO A 80 10.00 13.45 16.28
C PRO A 80 9.80 14.78 17.01
N ARG A 81 10.07 14.82 18.31
CA ARG A 81 10.09 16.09 19.06
C ARG A 81 11.34 16.83 18.65
N ILE A 82 11.21 18.06 18.18
CA ILE A 82 12.35 18.92 17.84
C ILE A 82 12.41 20.08 18.84
N LEU A 83 13.55 20.27 19.49
CA LEU A 83 13.82 21.44 20.31
C LEU A 83 14.92 22.27 19.65
N HIS A 84 14.59 23.49 19.24
CA HIS A 84 15.57 24.47 18.76
C HIS A 84 16.22 25.16 19.95
N VAL A 85 17.53 25.06 20.05
CA VAL A 85 18.31 25.58 21.18
C VAL A 85 19.11 26.82 20.78
N ALA A 86 19.19 27.79 21.68
CA ALA A 86 19.95 29.01 21.47
C ALA A 86 21.45 28.76 21.57
N ASP A 87 22.26 29.53 20.84
CA ASP A 87 23.72 29.52 20.98
C ASP A 87 24.17 30.23 22.27
N ASN A 88 23.85 29.61 23.42
CA ASN A 88 24.20 30.10 24.74
C ASN A 88 24.47 28.91 25.68
N PRO A 89 25.73 28.66 26.06
CA PRO A 89 26.10 27.49 26.85
C PRO A 89 25.55 27.51 28.28
N LYS A 90 25.14 28.69 28.78
CA LYS A 90 24.57 28.88 30.12
C LYS A 90 23.04 28.82 30.13
N LYS A 91 22.41 28.58 28.97
CA LYS A 91 20.96 28.47 28.86
C LYS A 91 20.51 27.13 29.47
N VAL A 92 19.39 27.16 30.18
CA VAL A 92 18.68 25.98 30.68
C VAL A 92 17.35 25.87 29.95
N TYR A 93 17.02 24.69 29.45
CA TYR A 93 15.70 24.39 28.89
C TYR A 93 14.98 23.42 29.82
N ARG A 94 13.90 23.89 30.45
CA ARG A 94 12.99 23.02 31.20
C ARG A 94 11.83 22.65 30.29
N ILE A 95 11.65 21.35 30.05
CA ILE A 95 10.75 20.80 29.04
C ILE A 95 9.63 20.08 29.78
N GLU A 96 8.40 20.55 29.63
CA GLU A 96 7.20 19.93 30.20
C GLU A 96 6.41 19.25 29.08
N ASP A 97 6.56 17.93 29.00
CA ASP A 97 6.03 17.09 27.93
C ASP A 97 4.93 16.15 28.42
N CYS A 98 4.15 15.64 27.45
CA CYS A 98 3.14 14.61 27.68
C CYS A 98 3.37 13.45 26.71
N TRP A 99 3.00 12.23 27.10
CA TRP A 99 3.16 11.08 26.22
C TRP A 99 2.38 11.22 24.91
N LYS A 100 3.05 11.10 23.76
CA LYS A 100 2.40 11.14 22.44
C LYS A 100 1.74 9.79 22.11
N ASN A 101 0.41 9.79 22.03
CA ASN A 101 -0.35 8.69 21.42
C ASN A 101 -0.56 8.93 19.93
N LEU A 102 -0.94 7.88 19.19
CA LEU A 102 -1.36 7.99 17.80
C LEU A 102 -2.59 8.93 17.70
N PRO A 103 -2.52 10.06 16.96
CA PRO A 103 -3.61 11.00 16.90
C PRO A 103 -4.84 10.44 16.17
N GLU A 104 -6.05 10.85 16.58
CA GLU A 104 -7.28 10.45 15.89
C GLU A 104 -7.26 10.89 14.41
N GLN A 105 -6.74 12.08 14.15
CA GLN A 105 -6.60 12.65 12.81
C GLN A 105 -5.21 12.42 12.22
N GLN A 106 -4.58 11.26 12.50
CA GLN A 106 -3.22 10.94 12.04
C GLN A 106 -3.02 11.14 10.52
N TYR A 107 -4.06 10.94 9.70
CA TYR A 107 -4.00 11.22 8.26
C TYR A 107 -3.53 12.64 7.93
N PHE A 108 -3.87 13.67 8.70
CA PHE A 108 -3.40 15.04 8.44
C PHE A 108 -1.90 15.25 8.73
N TYR A 109 -1.28 14.36 9.51
CA TYR A 109 0.15 14.42 9.84
C TYR A 109 1.04 13.73 8.79
N THR A 110 0.43 13.09 7.79
CA THR A 110 1.11 12.36 6.72
C THR A 110 1.72 13.31 5.69
N SER A 111 2.69 12.84 4.91
CA SER A 111 3.30 13.61 3.84
C SER A 111 2.31 13.99 2.74
N ALA A 112 1.24 13.20 2.54
CA ALA A 112 0.14 13.56 1.66
C ALA A 112 -0.45 14.94 2.02
N PHE A 113 -0.59 15.24 3.32
CA PHE A 113 -1.10 16.53 3.76
C PHE A 113 0.02 17.55 3.97
N THR A 114 1.09 17.20 4.67
CA THR A 114 2.08 18.20 5.09
C THR A 114 3.08 18.58 4.02
N GLU A 115 3.33 17.71 3.03
CA GLU A 115 4.29 17.93 1.95
C GLU A 115 3.60 18.18 0.59
N SER A 116 2.31 17.84 0.44
CA SER A 116 1.54 18.06 -0.79
C SER A 116 0.31 18.97 -0.58
N LEU A 117 -0.78 18.48 0.01
CA LEU A 117 -2.10 19.15 -0.02
C LEU A 117 -2.16 20.46 0.78
N LEU A 118 -1.57 20.47 1.97
CA LEU A 118 -1.52 21.59 2.92
C LEU A 118 -0.08 22.02 3.16
N ALA A 119 0.78 21.86 2.15
CA ALA A 119 2.20 22.15 2.26
C ALA A 119 2.47 23.65 2.45
N HIS A 120 3.26 23.96 3.48
CA HIS A 120 3.79 25.29 3.74
C HIS A 120 5.22 25.34 3.23
N ARG A 121 5.37 25.77 1.97
CA ARG A 121 6.65 25.74 1.25
C ARG A 121 7.63 26.81 1.73
N GLU A 122 7.10 27.90 2.26
CA GLU A 122 7.87 29.01 2.81
C GLU A 122 7.74 28.98 4.34
N ARG A 123 8.62 28.21 4.97
CA ARG A 123 8.71 28.06 6.42
C ARG A 123 9.21 29.35 7.06
N SER A 124 8.61 29.74 8.18
CA SER A 124 9.14 30.79 9.04
C SER A 124 10.39 30.33 9.81
N ALA A 125 11.16 31.28 10.33
CA ALA A 125 12.34 30.98 11.15
C ALA A 125 11.94 30.49 12.55
N ALA A 126 12.89 29.85 13.25
CA ALA A 126 12.72 29.47 14.64
C ALA A 126 12.40 30.70 15.52
N PRO A 127 11.57 30.56 16.57
CA PRO A 127 11.28 31.64 17.49
C PRO A 127 12.55 32.25 18.10
N LYS A 128 12.52 33.56 18.34
CA LYS A 128 13.63 34.26 18.98
C LYS A 128 13.76 33.83 20.44
N SER A 129 14.97 33.49 20.88
CA SER A 129 15.22 33.15 22.28
C SER A 129 15.31 34.38 23.19
N TYR A 130 14.75 34.27 24.40
CA TYR A 130 14.75 35.33 25.42
C TYR A 130 15.59 34.98 26.65
N LYS A 131 15.93 35.96 27.50
CA LYS A 131 16.64 35.66 28.76
C LYS A 131 15.78 34.85 29.73
N LYS A 132 14.47 35.13 29.76
CA LYS A 132 13.45 34.31 30.42
C LYS A 132 12.45 33.91 29.36
N GLY A 133 12.56 32.70 28.84
CA GLY A 133 11.73 32.23 27.73
C GLY A 133 10.54 31.40 28.19
N LEU A 134 9.39 31.62 27.57
CA LEU A 134 8.27 30.66 27.59
C LEU A 134 8.00 30.24 26.16
N LEU A 135 8.44 29.03 25.80
CA LEU A 135 8.23 28.41 24.50
C LEU A 135 6.95 27.56 24.54
N ILE A 136 5.97 27.90 23.71
CA ILE A 136 4.71 27.17 23.59
C ILE A 136 4.70 26.49 22.22
N LYS A 137 4.52 25.17 22.23
CA LYS A 137 4.44 24.34 21.03
C LYS A 137 3.06 23.70 20.90
N ALA A 138 2.54 23.58 19.68
CA ALA A 138 1.23 23.01 19.42
C ALA A 138 1.13 22.39 18.03
N TYR A 139 0.35 21.33 17.89
CA TYR A 139 0.11 20.66 16.61
C TYR A 139 -1.20 21.14 15.99
N ALA A 140 -1.14 21.58 14.74
CA ALA A 140 -2.30 21.97 13.94
C ALA A 140 -2.04 21.66 12.45
N PRO A 141 -2.21 20.40 12.02
CA PRO A 141 -1.84 19.95 10.68
C PRO A 141 -2.83 20.38 9.59
N CYS A 142 -4.06 20.77 9.96
CA CYS A 142 -5.12 21.13 9.02
C CYS A 142 -5.07 22.60 8.55
N ILE A 143 -4.04 23.36 8.94
CA ILE A 143 -3.87 24.77 8.59
C ILE A 143 -3.19 24.86 7.22
N ASP A 144 -3.84 25.51 6.25
CA ASP A 144 -3.26 25.78 4.93
C ASP A 144 -2.17 26.87 4.96
N SER A 145 -1.50 27.06 3.82
CA SER A 145 -0.38 27.99 3.68
C SER A 145 -0.76 29.48 3.64
N ASP A 146 -2.04 29.84 3.58
CA ASP A 146 -2.51 31.23 3.70
C ASP A 146 -2.77 31.63 5.16
N HIS A 147 -2.86 30.64 6.05
CA HIS A 147 -3.11 30.81 7.46
C HIS A 147 -1.88 30.49 8.32
N CYS A 148 -1.93 30.90 9.58
CA CYS A 148 -1.00 30.46 10.61
C CYS A 148 -1.71 30.30 11.96
N LEU A 149 -1.12 29.47 12.83
CA LEU A 149 -1.55 29.40 14.22
C LEU A 149 -1.05 30.65 14.97
N ALA A 150 -1.88 31.20 15.85
CA ALA A 150 -1.48 32.33 16.70
C ALA A 150 -2.02 32.21 18.12
N LEU A 151 -1.35 32.87 19.07
CA LEU A 151 -1.67 32.85 20.49
C LEU A 151 -2.33 34.16 20.92
N CYS A 152 -3.53 34.08 21.46
CA CYS A 152 -4.24 35.23 22.03
C CYS A 152 -4.54 35.01 23.51
N GLY A 153 -4.34 36.00 24.37
CA GLY A 153 -4.48 35.82 25.81
C GLY A 153 -4.53 37.10 26.61
N ASN A 154 -4.54 36.97 27.93
CA ASN A 154 -4.75 38.06 28.90
C ASN A 154 -3.55 39.02 29.07
N GLN A 155 -2.54 38.95 28.21
CA GLN A 155 -1.32 39.77 28.29
C GLN A 155 -1.12 40.57 27.01
N LYS A 156 -0.47 41.73 27.14
CA LYS A 156 -0.09 42.58 26.01
C LYS A 156 0.78 41.86 24.98
N ALA A 157 1.64 40.96 25.43
CA ALA A 157 2.46 40.12 24.55
C ALA A 157 1.62 39.16 23.68
N LEU A 158 0.39 38.86 24.10
CA LEU A 158 -0.58 37.99 23.43
C LEU A 158 -1.82 38.76 22.94
N GLY A 159 -1.74 40.09 22.88
CA GLY A 159 -2.81 40.93 22.33
C GLY A 159 -3.94 41.33 23.29
N ASP A 160 -3.88 41.02 24.59
CA ASP A 160 -4.93 41.39 25.58
C ASP A 160 -6.35 40.96 25.14
N TRP A 161 -6.49 39.69 24.75
CA TRP A 161 -7.72 39.11 24.17
C TRP A 161 -8.22 39.76 22.87
N ASN A 162 -7.43 40.62 22.24
CA ASN A 162 -7.66 41.05 20.87
C ASN A 162 -6.97 40.07 19.90
N PRO A 163 -7.75 39.26 19.15
CA PRO A 163 -7.20 38.19 18.33
C PRO A 163 -6.44 38.70 17.10
N ASP A 164 -6.68 39.93 16.65
CA ASP A 164 -5.92 40.54 15.54
C ASP A 164 -4.52 40.99 15.98
N LYS A 165 -4.29 41.06 17.31
CA LYS A 165 -2.99 41.33 17.94
C LYS A 165 -2.36 40.08 18.55
N ALA A 166 -2.86 38.89 18.19
CA ALA A 166 -2.32 37.63 18.65
C ALA A 166 -0.84 37.44 18.24
N ALA A 167 -0.08 36.73 19.06
CA ALA A 167 1.30 36.39 18.75
C ALA A 167 1.33 35.26 17.72
N LEU A 168 1.77 35.55 16.49
CA LEU A 168 1.86 34.56 15.42
C LEU A 168 2.91 33.49 15.76
N MET A 169 2.59 32.23 15.48
CA MET A 169 3.48 31.10 15.71
C MET A 169 4.26 30.75 14.45
N SER A 170 5.49 30.30 14.65
CA SER A 170 6.38 29.77 13.63
C SER A 170 5.97 28.35 13.25
N ASP A 171 6.05 28.04 11.97
CA ASP A 171 5.74 26.76 11.32
C ASP A 171 7.00 26.02 10.86
N ILE A 172 8.19 26.38 11.36
CA ILE A 172 9.48 25.77 10.96
C ILE A 172 9.46 24.23 11.00
N ASP A 173 8.73 23.63 11.96
CA ASP A 173 8.58 22.19 12.15
C ASP A 173 7.15 21.70 11.87
N PHE A 174 6.39 22.39 11.02
CA PHE A 174 4.99 22.05 10.73
C PHE A 174 4.83 20.54 10.42
N PRO A 175 3.80 19.90 10.98
CA PRO A 175 2.59 20.51 11.54
C PRO A 175 2.68 20.97 13.00
N GLU A 176 3.88 20.97 13.58
CA GLU A 176 4.14 21.65 14.84
C GLU A 176 4.37 23.15 14.64
N TRP A 177 3.67 23.94 15.45
CA TRP A 177 3.76 25.37 15.51
C TRP A 177 4.41 25.78 16.83
N GLN A 178 5.23 26.82 16.82
CA GLN A 178 5.91 27.28 18.03
C GLN A 178 6.04 28.79 18.16
N VAL A 179 5.96 29.29 19.40
CA VAL A 179 6.23 30.69 19.72
C VAL A 179 6.96 30.77 21.05
N GLU A 180 8.02 31.59 21.13
CA GLU A 180 8.66 31.94 22.39
C GLU A 180 8.27 33.36 22.77
N VAL A 181 7.83 33.54 24.01
CA VAL A 181 7.50 34.86 24.58
C VAL A 181 8.43 35.19 25.74
N ASP A 182 8.69 36.47 25.94
CA ASP A 182 9.53 36.99 27.03
C ASP A 182 8.75 36.88 28.36
N ALA A 183 9.01 35.82 29.12
CA ALA A 183 8.37 35.58 30.41
C ALA A 183 8.71 36.67 31.43
N GLY A 184 9.79 37.44 31.24
CA GLY A 184 10.11 38.61 32.06
C GLY A 184 9.13 39.78 31.89
N LYS A 185 8.26 39.72 30.87
CA LYS A 185 7.21 40.72 30.59
C LYS A 185 5.80 40.18 30.78
N ILE A 186 5.66 38.96 31.28
CA ILE A 186 4.37 38.32 31.53
C ILE A 186 4.04 38.44 33.02
N SER A 187 2.79 38.78 33.32
CA SER A 187 2.24 38.67 34.69
C SER A 187 1.41 37.40 34.79
N PHE A 188 1.67 36.57 35.80
CA PHE A 188 0.90 35.34 36.02
C PHE A 188 -0.28 35.58 36.97
N PRO A 189 -1.41 34.83 36.83
CA PRO A 189 -1.59 33.71 35.92
C PRO A 189 -1.76 34.13 34.45
N LEU A 190 -1.15 33.33 33.58
CA LEU A 190 -1.26 33.47 32.15
C LEU A 190 -2.47 32.67 31.67
N GLU A 191 -3.41 33.34 31.00
CA GLU A 191 -4.51 32.70 30.31
C GLU A 191 -4.42 32.97 28.82
N TYR A 192 -4.55 31.92 28.01
CA TYR A 192 -4.46 32.04 26.56
C TYR A 192 -5.26 30.97 25.81
N LYS A 193 -5.49 31.25 24.54
CA LYS A 193 -6.17 30.38 23.58
C LYS A 193 -5.58 30.57 22.19
N PHE A 194 -5.69 29.56 21.34
CA PHE A 194 -5.22 29.60 19.97
C PHE A 194 -6.28 30.18 19.02
N VAL A 195 -5.80 30.92 18.03
CA VAL A 195 -6.61 31.46 16.93
C VAL A 195 -6.01 31.08 15.59
N LEU A 196 -6.87 30.89 14.59
CA LEU A 196 -6.49 30.77 13.20
C LEU A 196 -6.37 32.18 12.63
N TYR A 197 -5.18 32.55 12.18
CA TYR A 197 -4.88 33.89 11.68
C TYR A 197 -4.67 33.85 10.17
N ASN A 198 -5.37 34.71 9.44
CA ASN A 198 -5.19 34.85 8.00
C ASN A 198 -4.06 35.83 7.70
N LYS A 199 -3.00 35.37 7.04
CA LYS A 199 -1.78 36.16 6.80
C LYS A 199 -2.02 37.29 5.79
N LYS A 200 -2.94 37.10 4.84
CA LYS A 200 -3.27 38.06 3.79
C LYS A 200 -4.16 39.19 4.32
N GLU A 201 -5.22 38.84 5.03
CA GLU A 201 -6.19 39.78 5.60
C GLU A 201 -5.70 40.43 6.90
N ARG A 202 -4.65 39.87 7.52
CA ARG A 202 -4.04 40.33 8.78
C ARG A 202 -5.05 40.40 9.93
N ARG A 203 -5.89 39.39 10.04
CA ARG A 203 -6.90 39.26 11.09
C ARG A 203 -7.10 37.81 11.49
N ALA A 204 -7.62 37.60 12.70
CA ALA A 204 -8.07 36.29 13.11
C ALA A 204 -9.40 35.93 12.43
N VAL A 205 -9.52 34.67 12.00
CA VAL A 205 -10.70 34.15 11.30
C VAL A 205 -11.47 33.11 12.12
N ALA A 206 -10.81 32.46 13.07
CA ALA A 206 -11.47 31.52 13.98
C ALA A 206 -10.74 31.42 15.33
N TRP A 207 -11.50 31.12 16.38
CA TRP A 207 -10.97 30.61 17.64
C TRP A 207 -10.97 29.08 17.59
N GLU A 208 -10.04 28.46 18.28
CA GLU A 208 -10.12 27.01 18.49
C GLU A 208 -11.31 26.62 19.38
N ASN A 209 -11.61 25.32 19.42
CA ASN A 209 -12.73 24.78 20.18
C ASN A 209 -12.40 24.45 21.65
N ASN A 210 -11.12 24.29 21.99
CA ASN A 210 -10.70 23.93 23.34
C ASN A 210 -10.92 25.10 24.35
N PRO A 211 -11.03 24.82 25.66
CA PRO A 211 -11.06 25.84 26.71
C PRO A 211 -9.80 26.72 26.74
N ASN A 212 -9.88 27.87 27.41
CA ASN A 212 -8.71 28.67 27.73
C ASN A 212 -7.70 27.81 28.50
N ARG A 213 -6.42 27.91 28.16
CA ARG A 213 -5.38 27.32 28.98
C ARG A 213 -4.95 28.32 30.02
N TYR A 214 -4.75 27.79 31.21
CA TYR A 214 -4.32 28.51 32.39
C TYR A 214 -2.93 28.03 32.77
N MET A 215 -2.06 28.96 33.14
CA MET A 215 -0.72 28.67 33.65
C MET A 215 -0.48 29.57 34.86
N ALA A 216 -0.32 28.95 36.04
CA ALA A 216 0.18 29.63 37.23
C ALA A 216 1.66 30.02 37.04
N ASP A 217 2.19 30.88 37.91
CA ASP A 217 3.59 31.32 37.82
C ASP A 217 4.55 30.12 37.90
N PRO A 218 5.24 29.76 36.80
CA PRO A 218 6.15 28.63 36.76
C PRO A 218 7.54 28.96 37.33
N GLN A 219 7.75 30.19 37.84
CA GLN A 219 8.99 30.68 38.44
C GLN A 219 10.21 30.56 37.52
N ILE A 220 10.07 30.98 36.26
CA ILE A 220 11.17 30.91 35.27
C ILE A 220 12.35 31.79 35.70
N ALA A 221 13.51 31.14 35.87
CA ALA A 221 14.77 31.74 36.27
C ALA A 221 15.44 32.51 35.13
N ALA A 222 16.50 33.26 35.45
CA ALA A 222 17.29 33.94 34.43
C ALA A 222 18.13 32.94 33.61
N ASN A 223 18.15 33.11 32.30
CA ASN A 223 18.73 32.20 31.31
C ASN A 223 18.00 30.84 31.19
N GLU A 224 16.76 30.76 31.67
CA GLU A 224 15.91 29.58 31.51
C GLU A 224 14.86 29.82 30.41
N THR A 225 14.58 28.78 29.62
CA THR A 225 13.37 28.68 28.79
C THR A 225 12.53 27.51 29.29
N LEU A 226 11.28 27.78 29.64
CA LEU A 226 10.27 26.75 29.85
C LEU A 226 9.62 26.41 28.51
N ALA A 227 9.80 25.18 28.04
CA ALA A 227 9.13 24.65 26.86
C ALA A 227 7.91 23.83 27.29
N VAL A 228 6.73 24.19 26.78
CA VAL A 228 5.47 23.48 27.03
C VAL A 228 4.96 22.93 25.72
N GLY A 229 4.93 21.60 25.61
CA GLY A 229 4.64 20.86 24.38
C GLY A 229 3.23 20.26 24.28
N ASP A 230 3.03 19.47 23.21
CA ASP A 230 1.98 18.45 23.02
C ASP A 230 0.53 18.89 23.08
N ARG A 231 0.25 20.13 22.66
CA ARG A 231 -1.11 20.65 22.56
C ARG A 231 -1.67 20.42 21.17
N TYR A 232 -2.78 19.68 21.08
CA TYR A 232 -3.54 19.55 19.83
C TYR A 232 -4.54 20.70 19.71
N VAL A 233 -4.47 21.44 18.62
CA VAL A 233 -5.39 22.55 18.35
C VAL A 233 -6.41 22.12 17.31
N TYR A 234 -7.68 22.31 17.65
CA TYR A 234 -8.81 21.97 16.79
C TYR A 234 -9.64 23.22 16.52
N PHE A 235 -9.86 23.47 15.23
CA PHE A 235 -10.79 24.48 14.75
C PHE A 235 -12.06 23.79 14.24
N ASN A 236 -13.20 24.47 14.32
CA ASN A 236 -14.43 24.00 13.68
C ASN A 236 -14.40 24.31 12.18
N LEU A 237 -13.48 23.66 11.46
CA LEU A 237 -13.37 23.75 10.00
C LEU A 237 -14.23 22.66 9.34
N PRO A 238 -14.74 22.90 8.11
CA PRO A 238 -15.35 21.85 7.32
C PRO A 238 -14.41 20.65 7.17
N ALA A 239 -14.97 19.44 7.17
CA ALA A 239 -14.20 18.23 6.92
C ALA A 239 -13.53 18.30 5.54
N TRP A 240 -12.22 18.05 5.50
CA TRP A 240 -11.48 18.07 4.24
C TRP A 240 -11.89 16.87 3.39
N LYS A 241 -12.25 17.09 2.13
CA LYS A 241 -12.52 16.02 1.18
C LYS A 241 -11.78 16.33 -0.11
N GLY A 242 -11.27 15.29 -0.77
CA GLY A 242 -10.58 15.41 -2.05
C GLY A 242 -11.08 14.39 -3.06
N SER A 243 -10.89 14.70 -4.34
CA SER A 243 -11.13 13.80 -5.46
C SER A 243 -9.80 13.37 -6.11
N GLY A 244 -9.81 12.30 -6.88
CA GLY A 244 -8.63 11.84 -7.61
C GLY A 244 -8.94 10.89 -8.76
N VAL A 245 -7.89 10.57 -9.50
CA VAL A 245 -7.94 9.66 -10.65
C VAL A 245 -6.99 8.48 -10.44
N ALA A 246 -7.46 7.28 -10.73
CA ALA A 246 -6.66 6.06 -10.80
C ALA A 246 -6.38 5.70 -12.27
N VAL A 247 -5.10 5.53 -12.62
CA VAL A 247 -4.67 5.14 -13.97
C VAL A 247 -3.31 4.42 -13.92
N PRO A 248 -3.12 3.26 -14.57
CA PRO A 248 -1.82 2.64 -14.68
C PRO A 248 -0.88 3.49 -15.56
N VAL A 249 0.40 3.60 -15.17
CA VAL A 249 1.37 4.39 -15.95
C VAL A 249 1.51 3.84 -17.37
N PHE A 250 1.53 2.51 -17.55
CA PHE A 250 1.67 1.89 -18.87
C PHE A 250 0.53 2.26 -19.83
N SER A 251 -0.64 2.61 -19.29
CA SER A 251 -1.83 2.95 -20.05
C SER A 251 -1.84 4.38 -20.55
N LEU A 252 -0.99 5.27 -20.02
CA LEU A 252 -0.94 6.66 -20.46
C LEU A 252 -0.52 6.75 -21.94
N ARG A 253 -1.05 7.76 -22.61
CA ARG A 253 -0.79 8.01 -24.03
C ARG A 253 -0.51 9.49 -24.22
N SER A 254 0.66 9.85 -24.74
CA SER A 254 0.92 11.17 -25.29
C SER A 254 1.32 11.07 -26.75
N GLU A 255 1.35 12.21 -27.44
CA GLU A 255 1.92 12.30 -28.79
C GLU A 255 3.41 11.91 -28.83
N LYS A 256 4.09 11.91 -27.67
CA LYS A 256 5.53 11.69 -27.53
C LYS A 256 5.92 10.30 -27.02
N SER A 257 4.98 9.54 -26.45
CA SER A 257 5.21 8.20 -25.90
C SER A 257 5.72 7.22 -26.96
N PHE A 258 6.47 6.21 -26.53
CA PHE A 258 6.94 5.09 -27.36
C PHE A 258 6.00 3.89 -27.26
N GLY A 259 4.70 4.07 -27.54
CA GLY A 259 3.69 3.00 -27.51
C GLY A 259 3.21 2.56 -26.12
N VAL A 260 3.83 3.08 -25.05
CA VAL A 260 3.48 2.86 -23.65
C VAL A 260 3.63 4.18 -22.89
N GLY A 261 2.83 4.38 -21.86
CA GLY A 261 3.01 5.52 -20.96
C GLY A 261 4.26 5.38 -20.10
N ASP A 262 4.93 6.51 -19.84
CA ASP A 262 6.18 6.58 -19.08
C ASP A 262 6.13 7.68 -17.99
N PHE A 263 7.22 7.85 -17.23
CA PHE A 263 7.25 8.87 -16.16
C PHE A 263 7.19 10.31 -16.67
N GLY A 264 7.55 10.56 -17.94
CA GLY A 264 7.31 11.86 -18.59
C GLY A 264 5.82 12.11 -18.83
N ASP A 265 5.07 11.06 -19.20
CA ASP A 265 3.62 11.11 -19.34
C ASP A 265 2.90 11.23 -17.99
N LEU A 266 3.42 10.61 -16.92
CA LEU A 266 2.88 10.75 -15.57
C LEU A 266 2.84 12.22 -15.12
N LYS A 267 3.88 13.00 -15.44
CA LYS A 267 3.90 14.45 -15.17
C LYS A 267 2.76 15.19 -15.89
N ARG A 268 2.45 14.82 -17.13
CA ARG A 268 1.33 15.41 -17.90
C ARG A 268 -0.03 14.98 -17.34
N MET A 269 -0.12 13.76 -16.82
CA MET A 269 -1.33 13.30 -16.13
C MET A 269 -1.58 14.11 -14.85
N ILE A 270 -0.52 14.46 -14.12
CA ILE A 270 -0.60 15.38 -12.97
C ILE A 270 -1.07 16.76 -13.43
N ASP A 271 -0.58 17.30 -14.56
CA ASP A 271 -1.07 18.58 -15.11
C ASP A 271 -2.58 18.54 -15.39
N TRP A 272 -3.10 17.42 -15.88
CA TRP A 272 -4.55 17.24 -16.08
C TRP A 272 -5.31 17.16 -14.75
N ALA A 273 -4.78 16.45 -13.75
CA ALA A 273 -5.36 16.41 -12.41
C ALA A 273 -5.49 17.82 -11.81
N VAL A 274 -4.44 18.64 -11.94
CA VAL A 274 -4.44 20.05 -11.51
C VAL A 274 -5.51 20.85 -12.28
N ALA A 275 -5.55 20.73 -13.60
CA ALA A 275 -6.51 21.43 -14.45
C ALA A 275 -7.97 21.04 -14.20
N THR A 276 -8.21 19.92 -13.52
CA THR A 276 -9.53 19.40 -13.16
C THR A 276 -9.82 19.46 -11.66
N ASN A 277 -9.03 20.20 -10.88
CA ASN A 277 -9.15 20.36 -9.42
C ASN A 277 -9.00 19.07 -8.59
N GLN A 278 -8.48 17.99 -9.17
CA GLN A 278 -8.23 16.76 -8.46
C GLN A 278 -7.02 16.89 -7.52
N LYS A 279 -7.06 16.14 -6.42
CA LYS A 279 -6.07 16.19 -5.33
C LYS A 279 -5.18 14.96 -5.26
N ALA A 280 -5.48 13.91 -6.02
CA ALA A 280 -4.67 12.69 -6.06
C ALA A 280 -4.60 12.06 -7.46
N VAL A 281 -3.43 11.52 -7.79
CA VAL A 281 -3.22 10.60 -8.91
C VAL A 281 -2.74 9.26 -8.33
N GLN A 282 -3.54 8.22 -8.49
CA GLN A 282 -3.21 6.86 -8.09
C GLN A 282 -2.69 6.06 -9.28
N ILE A 283 -1.56 5.37 -9.09
CA ILE A 283 -0.98 4.49 -10.09
C ILE A 283 -0.90 3.05 -9.59
N LEU A 284 -0.86 2.10 -10.51
CA LEU A 284 -0.57 0.69 -10.24
C LEU A 284 0.93 0.49 -9.94
N PRO A 285 1.34 -0.71 -9.48
CA PRO A 285 2.76 -1.00 -9.25
C PRO A 285 3.60 -0.76 -10.52
N ILE A 286 4.78 -0.16 -10.32
CA ILE A 286 5.70 0.26 -11.39
C ILE A 286 7.02 -0.52 -11.38
N ASN A 287 7.08 -1.56 -10.54
CA ASN A 287 8.27 -2.37 -10.36
C ASN A 287 8.58 -3.23 -11.58
N ASP A 288 9.85 -3.62 -11.74
CA ASP A 288 10.27 -4.49 -12.84
C ASP A 288 9.69 -5.89 -12.68
N THR A 289 9.05 -6.38 -13.74
CA THR A 289 8.39 -7.68 -13.85
C THR A 289 9.03 -8.58 -14.92
N THR A 290 10.15 -8.14 -15.52
CA THR A 290 10.81 -8.83 -16.64
C THR A 290 11.36 -10.20 -16.21
N MET A 291 10.70 -11.27 -16.61
CA MET A 291 11.07 -12.66 -16.32
C MET A 291 11.46 -13.43 -17.58
N THR A 292 10.68 -13.26 -18.65
CA THR A 292 10.78 -14.05 -19.88
C THR A 292 10.92 -13.21 -21.14
N HIS A 293 10.80 -11.88 -21.02
CA HIS A 293 10.68 -10.93 -22.15
C HIS A 293 9.45 -11.16 -23.03
N THR A 294 8.42 -11.83 -22.50
CA THR A 294 7.16 -12.06 -23.20
C THR A 294 6.02 -11.28 -22.57
N TRP A 295 4.86 -11.23 -23.23
CA TRP A 295 3.67 -10.53 -22.74
C TRP A 295 3.20 -10.99 -21.34
N THR A 296 3.56 -12.19 -20.88
CA THR A 296 3.18 -12.66 -19.53
C THR A 296 3.84 -11.84 -18.42
N ASP A 297 4.95 -11.15 -18.73
CA ASP A 297 5.63 -10.25 -17.80
C ASP A 297 4.86 -8.94 -17.60
N SER A 298 3.77 -8.69 -18.35
CA SER A 298 2.95 -7.48 -18.22
C SER A 298 2.21 -7.36 -16.88
N TYR A 299 2.12 -8.42 -16.08
CA TYR A 299 1.41 -8.45 -14.80
C TYR A 299 2.14 -7.66 -13.70
N PRO A 300 1.65 -6.46 -13.29
CA PRO A 300 2.41 -5.56 -12.42
C PRO A 300 2.60 -6.05 -10.98
N TYR A 301 1.82 -7.03 -10.52
CA TYR A 301 1.88 -7.55 -9.14
C TYR A 301 2.85 -8.73 -8.98
N SER A 302 3.53 -9.18 -10.05
CA SER A 302 4.55 -10.24 -9.99
C SER A 302 5.95 -9.69 -10.27
N SER A 303 6.40 -8.75 -9.43
CA SER A 303 7.70 -8.11 -9.63
C SER A 303 8.87 -9.06 -9.36
N ILE A 304 9.94 -8.88 -10.14
CA ILE A 304 11.24 -9.51 -9.91
C ILE A 304 12.10 -8.74 -8.92
N SER A 305 11.75 -7.47 -8.63
CA SER A 305 12.30 -6.73 -7.50
C SER A 305 11.27 -5.76 -6.93
N ILE A 306 11.22 -5.63 -5.61
CA ILE A 306 10.39 -4.62 -4.92
C ILE A 306 11.00 -3.20 -4.97
N TYR A 307 12.27 -3.08 -5.38
CA TYR A 307 13.01 -1.81 -5.42
C TYR A 307 13.14 -1.25 -6.84
N ALA A 308 13.42 -2.11 -7.82
CA ALA A 308 13.72 -1.69 -9.18
C ALA A 308 12.45 -1.29 -9.95
N PHE A 309 12.56 -0.23 -10.74
CA PHE A 309 11.49 0.21 -11.63
C PHE A 309 11.58 -0.51 -12.97
N HIS A 310 10.44 -0.79 -13.58
CA HIS A 310 10.43 -1.45 -14.88
C HIS A 310 11.08 -0.53 -15.94
N PRO A 311 12.07 -1.03 -16.72
CA PRO A 311 12.71 -0.27 -17.80
C PRO A 311 11.73 0.34 -18.82
N MET A 312 10.53 -0.23 -18.96
CA MET A 312 9.52 0.29 -19.88
C MET A 312 9.04 1.70 -19.54
N TYR A 313 9.17 2.16 -18.28
CA TYR A 313 8.70 3.48 -17.84
C TYR A 313 9.70 4.62 -18.09
N ALA A 314 10.82 4.37 -18.76
CA ALA A 314 11.76 5.42 -19.12
C ALA A 314 11.23 6.28 -20.28
N ASP A 315 11.17 7.60 -20.08
CA ASP A 315 11.04 8.57 -21.16
C ASP A 315 12.38 8.65 -21.91
N LEU A 316 12.42 8.06 -23.11
CA LEU A 316 13.63 8.00 -23.93
C LEU A 316 14.13 9.39 -24.35
N LYS A 317 13.26 10.40 -24.45
CA LYS A 317 13.67 11.77 -24.84
C LYS A 317 14.49 12.42 -23.73
N GLN A 318 14.18 12.13 -22.47
CA GLN A 318 14.93 12.64 -21.32
C GLN A 318 16.30 11.97 -21.15
N LEU A 319 16.57 10.86 -21.84
CA LEU A 319 17.90 10.22 -21.88
C LEU A 319 18.87 10.90 -22.85
N GLY A 320 18.39 11.85 -23.67
CA GLY A 320 19.13 12.47 -24.75
C GLY A 320 18.81 11.85 -26.10
N SER A 321 19.44 12.35 -27.18
CA SER A 321 19.27 11.84 -28.55
C SER A 321 20.51 11.10 -29.04
N LEU A 322 20.31 10.06 -29.84
CA LEU A 322 21.41 9.35 -30.50
C LEU A 322 22.11 10.25 -31.52
N LYS A 323 23.46 10.23 -31.51
CA LYS A 323 24.30 11.01 -32.45
C LYS A 323 24.11 10.58 -33.90
N ASP A 324 23.85 9.29 -34.14
CA ASP A 324 23.52 8.79 -35.47
C ASP A 324 22.08 9.19 -35.84
N LYS A 325 21.97 10.17 -36.74
CA LYS A 325 20.69 10.71 -37.19
C LYS A 325 19.85 9.69 -37.97
N LYS A 326 20.46 8.72 -38.67
CA LYS A 326 19.72 7.69 -39.42
C LYS A 326 19.06 6.71 -38.45
N VAL A 327 19.82 6.24 -37.47
CA VAL A 327 19.31 5.37 -36.41
C VAL A 327 18.23 6.09 -35.60
N MET A 328 18.45 7.35 -35.23
CA MET A 328 17.44 8.15 -34.54
C MET A 328 16.15 8.32 -35.36
N ALA A 329 16.26 8.48 -36.70
CA ALA A 329 15.09 8.56 -37.57
C ALA A 329 14.30 7.23 -37.60
N GLU A 330 14.96 6.08 -37.50
CA GLU A 330 14.31 4.78 -37.36
C GLU A 330 13.54 4.67 -36.04
N PHE A 331 14.14 5.08 -34.91
CA PHE A 331 13.44 5.13 -33.63
C PHE A 331 12.24 6.07 -33.67
N ASN A 332 12.35 7.23 -34.32
CA ASN A 332 11.21 8.13 -34.51
C ASN A 332 10.09 7.52 -35.36
N LYS A 333 10.43 6.67 -36.34
CA LYS A 333 9.44 5.92 -37.13
C LYS A 333 8.73 4.89 -36.26
N ARG A 334 9.49 4.04 -35.54
CA ARG A 334 8.93 3.03 -34.62
C ARG A 334 8.09 3.67 -33.51
N GLN A 335 8.51 4.83 -32.99
CA GLN A 335 7.73 5.61 -32.03
C GLN A 335 6.33 5.90 -32.57
N LYS A 336 6.21 6.40 -33.80
CA LYS A 336 4.91 6.70 -34.42
C LYS A 336 4.07 5.43 -34.64
N GLU A 337 4.69 4.36 -35.11
CA GLU A 337 4.03 3.07 -35.38
C GLU A 337 3.46 2.47 -34.09
N LEU A 338 4.29 2.33 -33.05
CA LEU A 338 3.87 1.84 -31.74
C LEU A 338 2.84 2.78 -31.09
N ASN A 339 3.03 4.10 -31.21
CA ASN A 339 2.12 5.06 -30.59
C ASN A 339 0.73 5.05 -31.24
N ALA A 340 0.61 4.65 -32.51
CA ALA A 340 -0.66 4.53 -33.23
C ALA A 340 -1.51 3.33 -32.77
N LEU A 341 -0.90 2.31 -32.15
CA LEU A 341 -1.61 1.12 -31.70
C LEU A 341 -2.66 1.45 -30.61
N PRO A 342 -3.84 0.81 -30.64
CA PRO A 342 -4.92 1.06 -29.68
C PRO A 342 -4.63 0.48 -28.28
N ALA A 343 -3.78 -0.53 -28.20
CA ALA A 343 -3.33 -1.17 -26.95
C ALA A 343 -1.80 -1.23 -26.92
N VAL A 344 -1.24 -1.48 -25.74
CA VAL A 344 0.22 -1.64 -25.57
C VAL A 344 0.67 -2.94 -26.24
N ASP A 345 1.63 -2.86 -27.16
CA ASP A 345 2.40 -4.01 -27.63
C ASP A 345 3.65 -4.16 -26.75
N TYR A 346 3.50 -4.90 -25.65
CA TYR A 346 4.49 -5.01 -24.59
C TYR A 346 5.86 -5.48 -25.10
N GLU A 347 5.88 -6.50 -25.96
CA GLU A 347 7.11 -7.09 -26.49
C GLU A 347 7.82 -6.13 -27.44
N ALA A 348 7.08 -5.53 -28.39
CA ALA A 348 7.65 -4.60 -29.35
C ALA A 348 8.16 -3.31 -28.69
N VAL A 349 7.44 -2.81 -27.68
CA VAL A 349 7.84 -1.66 -26.87
C VAL A 349 9.12 -1.97 -26.09
N ASN A 350 9.15 -3.06 -25.31
CA ASN A 350 10.31 -3.41 -24.52
C ASN A 350 11.54 -3.65 -25.40
N LYS A 351 11.39 -4.40 -26.49
CA LYS A 351 12.45 -4.60 -27.48
C LYS A 351 13.00 -3.27 -28.00
N THR A 352 12.11 -2.35 -28.42
CA THR A 352 12.52 -1.04 -28.94
C THR A 352 13.24 -0.22 -27.86
N LYS A 353 12.74 -0.17 -26.63
CA LYS A 353 13.39 0.59 -25.54
C LYS A 353 14.75 -0.01 -25.17
N TRP A 354 14.88 -1.34 -25.11
CA TRP A 354 16.16 -2.02 -24.85
C TRP A 354 17.22 -1.77 -25.94
N GLU A 355 16.82 -1.82 -27.22
CA GLU A 355 17.71 -1.44 -28.32
C GLU A 355 18.19 0.01 -28.18
N TYR A 356 17.31 0.93 -27.77
CA TYR A 356 17.69 2.32 -27.48
C TYR A 356 18.65 2.42 -26.29
N PHE A 357 18.37 1.72 -25.19
CA PHE A 357 19.21 1.72 -23.98
C PHE A 357 20.64 1.30 -24.28
N HIS A 358 20.85 0.24 -25.06
CA HIS A 358 22.20 -0.19 -25.43
C HIS A 358 22.95 0.89 -26.22
N LEU A 359 22.28 1.57 -27.15
CA LEU A 359 22.89 2.61 -27.98
C LEU A 359 23.20 3.88 -27.19
N ILE A 360 22.25 4.37 -26.38
CA ILE A 360 22.43 5.59 -25.58
C ILE A 360 23.41 5.35 -24.43
N PHE A 361 23.41 4.16 -23.82
CA PHE A 361 24.38 3.79 -22.79
C PHE A 361 25.80 3.76 -23.35
N LYS A 362 26.01 3.21 -24.56
CA LYS A 362 27.32 3.28 -25.22
C LYS A 362 27.76 4.73 -25.48
N GLN A 363 26.81 5.64 -25.72
CA GLN A 363 27.10 7.03 -26.04
C GLN A 363 27.36 7.91 -24.80
N GLU A 364 26.56 7.77 -23.75
CA GLU A 364 26.50 8.68 -22.61
C GLU A 364 26.75 7.99 -21.26
N GLY A 365 26.78 6.64 -21.23
CA GLY A 365 26.85 5.84 -20.01
C GLY A 365 28.06 6.17 -19.14
N GLU A 366 29.27 6.18 -19.71
CA GLU A 366 30.50 6.51 -18.98
C GLU A 366 30.41 7.89 -18.30
N LYS A 367 29.93 8.90 -19.02
CA LYS A 367 29.76 10.26 -18.49
C LYS A 367 28.75 10.30 -17.35
N VAL A 368 27.61 9.60 -17.49
CA VAL A 368 26.57 9.56 -16.46
C VAL A 368 27.06 8.81 -15.22
N LEU A 369 27.69 7.65 -15.39
CA LEU A 369 28.24 6.84 -14.29
C LEU A 369 29.41 7.53 -13.57
N ALA A 370 30.11 8.45 -14.23
CA ALA A 370 31.15 9.27 -13.62
C ALA A 370 30.62 10.49 -12.84
N SER A 371 29.32 10.81 -12.95
CA SER A 371 28.73 12.00 -12.31
C SER A 371 28.53 11.84 -10.80
N ASP A 372 28.64 12.93 -10.04
CA ASP A 372 28.43 12.89 -8.59
C ASP A 372 26.99 12.54 -8.22
N ALA A 373 26.02 12.96 -9.03
CA ALA A 373 24.61 12.58 -8.85
C ALA A 373 24.43 11.06 -8.94
N PHE A 374 25.08 10.39 -9.91
CA PHE A 374 25.05 8.94 -10.00
C PHE A 374 25.78 8.29 -8.82
N ARG A 375 26.97 8.78 -8.43
CA ARG A 375 27.72 8.21 -7.30
C ARG A 375 26.91 8.25 -6.01
N ASN A 376 26.24 9.36 -5.74
CA ASN A 376 25.35 9.50 -4.58
C ASN A 376 24.18 8.52 -4.64
N PHE A 377 23.53 8.39 -5.81
CA PHE A 377 22.48 7.40 -6.02
C PHE A 377 22.99 5.97 -5.81
N TYR A 378 24.12 5.62 -6.42
CA TYR A 378 24.70 4.29 -6.34
C TYR A 378 25.07 3.93 -4.89
N GLU A 379 25.76 4.80 -4.16
CA GLU A 379 26.13 4.52 -2.77
C GLU A 379 24.91 4.36 -1.86
N ALA A 380 23.86 5.16 -2.08
CA ALA A 380 22.61 5.03 -1.34
C ALA A 380 21.80 3.78 -1.68
N ASN A 381 22.03 3.15 -2.85
CA ASN A 381 21.17 2.08 -3.38
C ASN A 381 21.90 0.76 -3.69
N LYS A 382 23.23 0.68 -3.54
CA LYS A 382 24.04 -0.48 -3.96
C LYS A 382 23.58 -1.81 -3.36
N GLU A 383 23.02 -1.79 -2.14
CA GLU A 383 22.54 -2.99 -1.44
C GLU A 383 21.46 -3.77 -2.22
N TRP A 384 20.57 -3.07 -2.93
CA TRP A 384 19.55 -3.69 -3.78
C TRP A 384 19.89 -3.58 -5.27
N LEU A 385 20.63 -2.53 -5.67
CA LEU A 385 20.90 -2.26 -7.08
C LEU A 385 21.88 -3.26 -7.70
N GLN A 386 22.94 -3.63 -6.98
CA GLN A 386 23.89 -4.66 -7.43
C GLN A 386 23.22 -6.03 -7.62
N PRO A 387 22.51 -6.61 -6.63
CA PRO A 387 21.87 -7.89 -6.81
C PRO A 387 20.79 -7.86 -7.90
N TYR A 388 20.03 -6.77 -8.05
CA TYR A 388 19.08 -6.63 -9.16
C TYR A 388 19.74 -6.64 -10.54
N ALA A 389 20.81 -5.87 -10.72
CA ALA A 389 21.52 -5.78 -12.00
C ALA A 389 22.16 -7.12 -12.38
N VAL A 390 22.77 -7.81 -11.41
CA VAL A 390 23.37 -9.13 -11.63
C VAL A 390 22.30 -10.20 -11.86
N PHE A 391 21.21 -10.21 -11.09
CA PHE A 391 20.09 -11.14 -11.33
C PHE A 391 19.55 -10.98 -12.75
N SER A 392 19.33 -9.75 -13.21
CA SER A 392 18.80 -9.47 -14.54
C SER A 392 19.76 -9.90 -15.64
N TYR A 393 21.07 -9.66 -15.46
CA TYR A 393 22.11 -10.17 -16.35
C TYR A 393 22.11 -11.70 -16.41
N LEU A 394 22.10 -12.38 -15.26
CA LEU A 394 22.15 -13.84 -15.17
C LEU A 394 20.88 -14.51 -15.71
N ARG A 395 19.70 -13.92 -15.46
CA ARG A 395 18.42 -14.34 -16.07
C ARG A 395 18.55 -14.42 -17.59
N ASP A 396 19.09 -13.37 -18.21
CA ASP A 396 19.23 -13.29 -19.66
C ASP A 396 20.33 -14.22 -20.18
N ALA A 397 21.46 -14.31 -19.47
CA ALA A 397 22.58 -15.18 -19.82
C ALA A 397 22.20 -16.67 -19.77
N TYR A 398 21.44 -17.09 -18.75
CA TYR A 398 20.97 -18.46 -18.58
C TYR A 398 19.60 -18.73 -19.20
N LYS A 399 18.92 -17.70 -19.75
CA LYS A 399 17.60 -17.78 -20.40
C LYS A 399 16.49 -18.36 -19.51
N THR A 400 16.62 -18.21 -18.20
CA THR A 400 15.61 -18.62 -17.22
C THR A 400 15.66 -17.70 -16.01
N PRO A 401 14.51 -17.19 -15.53
CA PRO A 401 14.43 -16.44 -14.27
C PRO A 401 14.49 -17.37 -13.06
N ASN A 402 14.31 -18.69 -13.24
CA ASN A 402 14.41 -19.64 -12.15
C ASN A 402 15.88 -19.81 -11.76
N PHE A 403 16.32 -18.98 -10.80
CA PHE A 403 17.70 -18.99 -10.33
C PHE A 403 18.17 -20.36 -9.86
N ARG A 404 17.27 -21.24 -9.41
CA ARG A 404 17.58 -22.61 -8.97
C ARG A 404 18.10 -23.50 -10.10
N GLU A 405 17.87 -23.12 -11.35
CA GLU A 405 18.38 -23.79 -12.55
C GLU A 405 19.74 -23.22 -13.02
N TRP A 406 20.24 -22.16 -12.38
CA TRP A 406 21.51 -21.55 -12.75
C TRP A 406 22.71 -22.42 -12.35
N PRO A 407 23.62 -22.78 -13.28
CA PRO A 407 24.71 -23.71 -12.97
C PRO A 407 25.69 -23.24 -11.88
N LYS A 408 25.94 -21.93 -11.76
CA LYS A 408 26.93 -21.36 -10.84
C LYS A 408 26.33 -20.50 -9.72
N TYR A 409 25.23 -19.80 -10.00
CA TYR A 409 24.69 -18.74 -9.13
C TYR A 409 23.33 -19.10 -8.52
N ALA A 410 23.00 -20.39 -8.40
CA ALA A 410 21.72 -20.83 -7.84
C ALA A 410 21.48 -20.37 -6.40
N THR A 411 22.56 -20.14 -5.64
CA THR A 411 22.53 -19.54 -4.32
C THR A 411 23.24 -18.19 -4.37
N TYR A 412 22.67 -17.19 -3.70
CA TYR A 412 23.26 -15.86 -3.62
C TYR A 412 24.52 -15.84 -2.75
N ASP A 413 25.62 -15.28 -3.28
CA ASP A 413 26.84 -14.95 -2.52
C ASP A 413 27.26 -13.50 -2.76
N ALA A 414 27.24 -12.69 -1.71
CA ALA A 414 27.51 -11.26 -1.80
C ALA A 414 28.90 -10.93 -2.38
N LYS A 415 29.94 -11.73 -2.10
CA LYS A 415 31.30 -11.48 -2.58
C LYS A 415 31.43 -11.79 -4.07
N GLU A 416 30.78 -12.85 -4.53
CA GLU A 416 30.72 -13.16 -5.97
C GLU A 416 29.99 -12.06 -6.74
N ILE A 417 28.87 -11.56 -6.20
CA ILE A 417 28.11 -10.47 -6.82
C ILE A 417 28.93 -9.18 -6.85
N GLU A 418 29.58 -8.82 -5.75
CA GLU A 418 30.49 -7.66 -5.70
C GLU A 418 31.63 -7.79 -6.71
N THR A 419 32.17 -9.00 -6.91
CA THR A 419 33.24 -9.26 -7.89
C THR A 419 32.76 -9.02 -9.32
N LEU A 420 31.57 -9.51 -9.68
CA LEU A 420 30.95 -9.24 -10.98
C LEU A 420 30.71 -7.74 -11.21
N CYS A 421 30.41 -7.01 -10.14
CA CYS A 421 30.13 -5.57 -10.18
C CYS A 421 31.37 -4.68 -10.22
N ARG A 422 32.59 -5.22 -10.20
CA ARG A 422 33.80 -4.39 -10.28
C ARG A 422 34.02 -3.87 -11.70
N PRO A 423 34.42 -2.60 -11.89
CA PRO A 423 34.62 -2.02 -13.23
C PRO A 423 35.64 -2.75 -14.12
N ASP A 424 36.58 -3.49 -13.53
CA ASP A 424 37.58 -4.32 -14.24
C ASP A 424 37.08 -5.72 -14.61
N SER A 425 35.88 -6.12 -14.16
CA SER A 425 35.25 -7.38 -14.53
C SER A 425 34.78 -7.37 -15.99
N ALA A 426 34.94 -8.50 -16.68
CA ALA A 426 34.45 -8.66 -18.05
C ALA A 426 32.92 -8.57 -18.15
N ASP A 427 32.20 -8.93 -17.09
CA ASP A 427 30.74 -8.88 -17.02
C ASP A 427 30.20 -7.47 -16.73
N TYR A 428 31.04 -6.56 -16.22
CA TYR A 428 30.62 -5.24 -15.75
C TYR A 428 29.83 -4.43 -16.78
N PRO A 429 30.20 -4.37 -18.08
CA PRO A 429 29.42 -3.62 -19.07
C PRO A 429 27.97 -4.12 -19.21
N HIS A 430 27.72 -5.43 -19.01
CA HIS A 430 26.38 -6.02 -19.06
C HIS A 430 25.56 -5.72 -17.80
N ILE A 431 26.22 -5.39 -16.69
CA ILE A 431 25.62 -5.04 -15.40
C ILE A 431 25.39 -3.53 -15.31
N ALA A 432 26.37 -2.73 -15.71
CA ALA A 432 26.38 -1.27 -15.56
C ALA A 432 25.25 -0.56 -16.33
N ILE A 433 24.74 -1.16 -17.40
CA ILE A 433 23.57 -0.64 -18.11
C ILE A 433 22.33 -0.60 -17.21
N TYR A 434 22.15 -1.59 -16.32
CA TYR A 434 21.03 -1.59 -15.37
C TYR A 434 21.17 -0.44 -14.35
N TYR A 435 22.39 -0.12 -13.92
CA TYR A 435 22.63 1.05 -13.05
C TYR A 435 22.24 2.34 -13.74
N TYR A 436 22.63 2.49 -15.00
CA TYR A 436 22.27 3.64 -15.82
C TYR A 436 20.74 3.76 -15.98
N ILE A 437 20.06 2.66 -16.29
CA ILE A 437 18.59 2.65 -16.46
C ILE A 437 17.90 3.04 -15.14
N GLN A 438 18.23 2.36 -14.03
CA GLN A 438 17.59 2.62 -12.73
C GLN A 438 17.86 4.04 -12.21
N PHE A 439 19.07 4.58 -12.42
CA PHE A 439 19.37 5.97 -12.09
C PHE A 439 18.49 6.97 -12.86
N ASN A 440 18.31 6.77 -14.16
CA ASN A 440 17.48 7.66 -14.97
C ASN A 440 15.99 7.52 -14.62
N LEU A 441 15.50 6.30 -14.38
CA LEU A 441 14.12 6.08 -13.90
C LEU A 441 13.88 6.77 -12.55
N HIS A 442 14.81 6.63 -11.60
CA HIS A 442 14.79 7.32 -10.31
C HIS A 442 14.63 8.83 -10.49
N ARG A 443 15.45 9.46 -11.35
CA ARG A 443 15.37 10.90 -11.61
C ARG A 443 14.04 11.33 -12.23
N GLN A 444 13.52 10.53 -13.17
CA GLN A 444 12.27 10.85 -13.87
C GLN A 444 11.06 10.73 -12.94
N LEU A 445 10.98 9.67 -12.13
CA LEU A 445 9.90 9.50 -11.18
C LEU A 445 9.95 10.54 -10.06
N LEU A 446 11.14 10.80 -9.49
CA LEU A 446 11.30 11.85 -8.47
C LEU A 446 10.86 13.22 -8.99
N ALA A 447 11.20 13.55 -10.24
CA ALA A 447 10.76 14.80 -10.86
C ALA A 447 9.22 14.87 -11.06
N ALA A 448 8.55 13.74 -11.28
CA ALA A 448 7.09 13.67 -11.33
C ALA A 448 6.48 13.85 -9.93
N THR A 449 7.04 13.21 -8.90
CA THR A 449 6.64 13.35 -7.49
C THR A 449 6.78 14.79 -7.00
N GLU A 450 7.94 15.41 -7.22
CA GLU A 450 8.19 16.82 -6.86
C GLU A 450 7.22 17.76 -7.57
N HIS A 451 6.90 17.49 -8.84
CA HIS A 451 5.90 18.24 -9.59
C HIS A 451 4.49 18.08 -9.02
N ALA A 452 4.11 16.89 -8.56
CA ALA A 452 2.82 16.65 -7.89
C ALA A 452 2.72 17.46 -6.59
N ARG A 453 3.73 17.33 -5.71
CA ARG A 453 3.83 18.12 -4.46
C ARG A 453 3.80 19.62 -4.71
N ALA A 454 4.52 20.07 -5.74
CA ALA A 454 4.56 21.47 -6.17
C ALA A 454 3.21 22.01 -6.71
N ASN A 455 2.23 21.15 -6.98
CA ASN A 455 0.90 21.56 -7.41
C ASN A 455 -0.22 21.10 -6.46
N GLY A 456 0.12 20.62 -5.26
CA GLY A 456 -0.86 20.17 -4.27
C GLY A 456 -1.63 18.92 -4.73
N VAL A 457 -0.96 18.04 -5.45
CA VAL A 457 -1.47 16.73 -5.88
C VAL A 457 -0.67 15.63 -5.20
N VAL A 458 -1.36 14.69 -4.58
CA VAL A 458 -0.77 13.49 -3.97
C VAL A 458 -0.52 12.46 -5.07
N LEU A 459 0.74 12.02 -5.21
CA LEU A 459 1.03 10.82 -5.98
C LEU A 459 0.88 9.59 -5.07
N LYS A 460 -0.13 8.77 -5.37
CA LYS A 460 -0.50 7.58 -4.58
C LYS A 460 -0.02 6.32 -5.28
N GLY A 461 0.91 5.61 -4.65
CA GLY A 461 1.42 4.32 -5.15
C GLY A 461 0.54 3.13 -4.76
N ASP A 462 0.96 1.95 -5.19
CA ASP A 462 0.36 0.66 -4.85
C ASP A 462 1.47 -0.33 -4.49
N ILE A 463 1.32 -1.03 -3.37
CA ILE A 463 2.29 -1.98 -2.83
C ILE A 463 1.67 -3.38 -2.89
N PRO A 464 2.08 -4.23 -3.86
CA PRO A 464 1.65 -5.62 -3.94
C PRO A 464 1.94 -6.39 -2.65
N ILE A 465 1.04 -7.28 -2.23
CA ILE A 465 1.29 -8.08 -1.02
C ILE A 465 2.52 -8.97 -1.16
N GLY A 466 2.81 -9.53 -2.34
CA GLY A 466 3.87 -10.51 -2.55
C GLY A 466 4.94 -10.10 -3.56
N ILE A 467 5.80 -11.06 -3.88
CA ILE A 467 6.87 -10.98 -4.89
C ILE A 467 6.80 -12.18 -5.82
N SER A 468 7.42 -12.11 -7.01
CA SER A 468 7.60 -13.31 -7.82
C SER A 468 8.45 -14.36 -7.07
N ARG A 469 8.15 -15.65 -7.24
CA ARG A 469 8.96 -16.77 -6.71
C ARG A 469 10.38 -16.80 -7.28
N ASN A 470 10.54 -16.17 -8.45
CA ASN A 470 11.78 -16.05 -9.20
C ASN A 470 12.20 -14.57 -9.25
N SER A 471 12.34 -13.97 -8.06
CA SER A 471 12.73 -12.58 -7.85
C SER A 471 14.11 -12.48 -7.21
N VAL A 472 14.68 -11.27 -7.26
CA VAL A 472 15.91 -10.90 -6.58
C VAL A 472 15.79 -11.13 -5.08
N GLU A 473 14.67 -10.76 -4.47
CA GLU A 473 14.48 -10.92 -3.02
C GLU A 473 14.34 -12.40 -2.64
N ALA A 474 13.66 -13.23 -3.44
CA ALA A 474 13.61 -14.67 -3.21
C ALA A 474 14.97 -15.38 -3.41
N TRP A 475 15.86 -14.80 -4.23
CA TRP A 475 17.22 -15.30 -4.44
C TRP A 475 18.20 -14.87 -3.34
N LYS A 476 18.19 -13.57 -2.99
CA LYS A 476 19.09 -12.94 -2.01
C LYS A 476 18.70 -13.23 -0.57
N GLU A 477 17.40 -13.20 -0.27
CA GLU A 477 16.86 -13.21 1.11
C GLU A 477 15.80 -14.31 1.28
N SER A 478 16.06 -15.49 0.71
CA SER A 478 15.12 -16.62 0.65
C SER A 478 14.52 -17.04 2.01
N HIS A 479 15.24 -16.82 3.11
CA HIS A 479 14.82 -17.14 4.47
C HIS A 479 13.58 -16.37 4.95
N TYR A 480 13.23 -15.26 4.30
CA TYR A 480 12.01 -14.51 4.57
C TYR A 480 10.75 -15.11 3.92
N PHE A 481 10.88 -16.16 3.11
CA PHE A 481 9.79 -16.69 2.29
C PHE A 481 9.61 -18.20 2.45
N ASN A 482 8.37 -18.66 2.46
CA ASN A 482 8.04 -20.09 2.35
C ASN A 482 7.88 -20.44 0.86
N LEU A 483 8.96 -20.94 0.25
CA LEU A 483 8.99 -21.28 -1.19
C LEU A 483 8.28 -22.60 -1.54
N ASN A 484 7.72 -23.29 -0.55
CA ASN A 484 6.95 -24.53 -0.67
C ASN A 484 5.42 -24.32 -0.59
N GLY A 485 4.97 -23.06 -0.48
CA GLY A 485 3.56 -22.67 -0.55
C GLY A 485 3.31 -21.65 -1.67
N GLN A 486 2.03 -21.46 -2.01
CA GLN A 486 1.57 -20.50 -3.01
C GLN A 486 0.48 -19.62 -2.39
N ALA A 487 0.69 -18.30 -2.36
CA ALA A 487 -0.34 -17.37 -1.92
C ALA A 487 -1.50 -17.32 -2.94
N GLY A 488 -2.70 -17.12 -2.43
CA GLY A 488 -3.91 -17.02 -3.24
C GLY A 488 -5.08 -16.44 -2.45
N ALA A 489 -6.28 -16.72 -2.95
CA ALA A 489 -7.54 -16.45 -2.28
C ALA A 489 -8.40 -17.73 -2.23
N PRO A 490 -9.18 -17.92 -1.15
CA PRO A 490 -10.20 -18.97 -1.14
C PRO A 490 -11.28 -18.69 -2.20
N PRO A 491 -12.18 -19.65 -2.48
CA PRO A 491 -13.37 -19.41 -3.28
C PRO A 491 -14.20 -18.23 -2.76
N ASP A 492 -14.72 -17.44 -3.70
CA ASP A 492 -15.62 -16.31 -3.47
C ASP A 492 -16.65 -16.19 -4.62
N ASP A 493 -17.51 -15.17 -4.55
CA ASP A 493 -18.57 -14.92 -5.55
C ASP A 493 -18.02 -14.65 -6.97
N PHE A 494 -16.73 -14.30 -7.10
CA PHE A 494 -16.08 -14.01 -8.38
C PHE A 494 -15.25 -15.19 -8.91
N SER A 495 -14.81 -16.11 -8.05
CA SER A 495 -14.06 -17.31 -8.41
C SER A 495 -14.45 -18.52 -7.54
N VAL A 496 -15.28 -19.42 -8.10
CA VAL A 496 -15.73 -20.66 -7.44
C VAL A 496 -14.60 -21.63 -7.07
N ASN A 497 -13.46 -21.55 -7.76
CA ASN A 497 -12.29 -22.41 -7.51
C ASN A 497 -11.22 -21.71 -6.65
N GLY A 498 -11.50 -20.50 -6.16
CA GLY A 498 -10.50 -19.61 -5.56
C GLY A 498 -9.50 -19.09 -6.59
N GLN A 499 -8.47 -18.40 -6.12
CA GLN A 499 -7.43 -17.82 -6.98
C GLN A 499 -6.06 -18.29 -6.52
N ASN A 500 -5.20 -18.68 -7.46
CA ASN A 500 -3.81 -19.02 -7.18
C ASN A 500 -2.90 -17.99 -7.83
N TRP A 501 -2.29 -17.12 -7.02
CA TRP A 501 -1.41 -16.06 -7.51
C TRP A 501 0.02 -16.56 -7.76
N GLY A 502 0.35 -17.77 -7.29
CA GLY A 502 1.66 -18.40 -7.48
C GLY A 502 2.82 -17.78 -6.68
N LEU A 503 2.57 -16.71 -5.92
CA LEU A 503 3.56 -16.00 -5.11
C LEU A 503 3.96 -16.85 -3.89
N PRO A 504 5.19 -16.75 -3.35
CA PRO A 504 5.50 -17.38 -2.07
C PRO A 504 4.81 -16.63 -0.92
N THR A 505 4.59 -17.32 0.20
CA THR A 505 4.13 -16.67 1.44
C THR A 505 5.32 -16.21 2.29
N TYR A 506 5.07 -15.36 3.28
CA TYR A 506 6.10 -14.85 4.17
C TYR A 506 6.40 -15.80 5.33
N ASN A 507 7.67 -15.86 5.72
CA ASN A 507 8.10 -16.42 6.99
C ASN A 507 8.06 -15.32 8.06
N TRP A 508 6.85 -15.05 8.57
CA TRP A 508 6.63 -13.99 9.56
C TRP A 508 7.41 -14.21 10.87
N ASP A 509 7.67 -15.45 11.27
CA ASP A 509 8.44 -15.75 12.48
C ASP A 509 9.91 -15.35 12.36
N VAL A 510 10.47 -15.41 11.14
CA VAL A 510 11.83 -14.93 10.86
C VAL A 510 11.84 -13.41 10.81
N MET A 511 10.87 -12.79 10.14
CA MET A 511 10.76 -11.33 10.08
C MET A 511 10.51 -10.69 11.46
N GLU A 512 9.73 -11.31 12.34
CA GLU A 512 9.47 -10.79 13.69
C GLU A 512 10.77 -10.67 14.51
N LYS A 513 11.75 -11.55 14.28
CA LYS A 513 13.03 -11.57 15.02
C LYS A 513 13.95 -10.38 14.74
N ASP A 514 13.80 -9.72 13.58
CA ASP A 514 14.60 -8.54 13.21
C ASP A 514 13.78 -7.24 13.15
N GLY A 515 12.53 -7.26 13.65
CA GLY A 515 11.64 -6.10 13.64
C GLY A 515 11.07 -5.79 12.25
N TYR A 516 10.83 -6.82 11.44
CA TYR A 516 10.29 -6.74 10.09
C TYR A 516 11.14 -5.88 9.14
N ALA A 517 12.46 -5.98 9.28
CA ALA A 517 13.42 -5.11 8.58
C ALA A 517 13.20 -5.07 7.06
N TRP A 518 12.85 -6.21 6.45
CA TRP A 518 12.55 -6.31 5.02
C TRP A 518 11.37 -5.41 4.60
N TRP A 519 10.25 -5.45 5.33
CA TRP A 519 9.07 -4.63 5.04
C TRP A 519 9.31 -3.15 5.34
N MET A 520 10.06 -2.84 6.40
CA MET A 520 10.44 -1.48 6.73
C MET A 520 11.26 -0.84 5.60
N LYS A 521 12.29 -1.55 5.09
CA LYS A 521 13.08 -1.10 3.93
C LYS A 521 12.21 -0.87 2.69
N ARG A 522 11.26 -1.77 2.43
CA ARG A 522 10.31 -1.64 1.31
C ARG A 522 9.49 -0.36 1.41
N PHE A 523 8.95 -0.05 2.59
CA PHE A 523 8.18 1.18 2.79
C PHE A 523 9.04 2.44 2.71
N HIS A 524 10.23 2.42 3.31
CA HIS A 524 11.19 3.54 3.19
C HIS A 524 11.54 3.83 1.74
N LYS A 525 11.75 2.79 0.91
CA LYS A 525 12.01 2.99 -0.51
C LYS A 525 10.84 3.66 -1.23
N MET A 526 9.62 3.22 -0.96
CA MET A 526 8.42 3.79 -1.58
C MET A 526 8.18 5.24 -1.16
N ALA A 527 8.50 5.61 0.08
CA ALA A 527 8.37 6.97 0.59
C ALA A 527 9.27 8.01 -0.11
N GLU A 528 10.30 7.57 -0.84
CA GLU A 528 11.08 8.46 -1.71
C GLU A 528 10.22 9.05 -2.85
N TYR A 529 9.21 8.31 -3.32
CA TYR A 529 8.46 8.63 -4.54
C TYR A 529 6.96 8.90 -4.31
N PHE A 530 6.39 8.42 -3.21
CA PHE A 530 4.96 8.49 -2.96
C PHE A 530 4.64 9.18 -1.64
N ASP A 531 3.49 9.83 -1.60
CA ASP A 531 2.97 10.48 -0.39
C ASP A 531 1.83 9.69 0.26
N ALA A 532 1.26 8.76 -0.50
CA ALA A 532 0.24 7.83 -0.07
C ALA A 532 0.45 6.49 -0.77
N TYR A 533 -0.05 5.40 -0.19
CA TYR A 533 0.00 4.10 -0.85
C TYR A 533 -1.26 3.28 -0.55
N ARG A 534 -1.61 2.43 -1.52
CA ARG A 534 -2.47 1.26 -1.29
C ARG A 534 -1.60 0.11 -0.79
N ILE A 535 -1.99 -0.53 0.30
CA ILE A 535 -1.55 -1.88 0.62
C ILE A 535 -2.52 -2.82 -0.07
N ASP A 536 -2.05 -3.46 -1.13
CA ASP A 536 -2.77 -4.54 -1.79
C ASP A 536 -2.96 -5.71 -0.81
N HIS A 537 -4.18 -6.23 -0.73
CA HIS A 537 -4.56 -7.34 0.13
C HIS A 537 -4.05 -7.20 1.57
N ILE A 538 -4.47 -6.14 2.29
CA ILE A 538 -4.02 -5.86 3.67
C ILE A 538 -4.32 -7.03 4.62
N LEU A 539 -5.29 -7.88 4.26
CA LEU A 539 -5.60 -9.13 4.94
C LEU A 539 -4.36 -10.02 5.11
N GLY A 540 -3.39 -9.98 4.19
CA GLY A 540 -2.14 -10.75 4.27
C GLY A 540 -1.30 -10.52 5.54
N PHE A 541 -1.51 -9.40 6.25
CA PHE A 541 -0.87 -9.12 7.54
C PHE A 541 -1.60 -9.76 8.74
N PHE A 542 -2.86 -10.13 8.55
CA PHE A 542 -3.67 -10.90 9.49
C PHE A 542 -3.50 -12.40 9.24
N ARG A 543 -3.68 -12.79 7.97
CA ARG A 543 -3.63 -14.16 7.44
C ARG A 543 -3.48 -14.12 5.91
N ILE A 544 -2.82 -15.11 5.34
CA ILE A 544 -2.80 -15.32 3.88
C ILE A 544 -3.38 -16.70 3.58
N TRP A 545 -4.11 -16.85 2.47
CA TRP A 545 -4.50 -18.17 1.99
C TRP A 545 -3.31 -18.81 1.27
N GLU A 546 -2.84 -19.95 1.80
CA GLU A 546 -1.70 -20.70 1.29
C GLU A 546 -2.16 -22.00 0.65
N ILE A 547 -1.83 -22.15 -0.63
CA ILE A 547 -2.15 -23.29 -1.47
C ILE A 547 -0.90 -24.17 -1.60
N PRO A 548 -1.00 -25.49 -1.37
CA PRO A 548 0.13 -26.41 -1.50
C PRO A 548 0.64 -26.48 -2.95
N MET A 549 1.95 -26.69 -3.14
CA MET A 549 2.58 -26.68 -4.48
C MET A 549 2.00 -27.71 -5.46
N HIS A 550 1.43 -28.82 -4.96
CA HIS A 550 0.81 -29.85 -5.78
C HIS A 550 -0.58 -29.48 -6.33
N ALA A 551 -1.16 -28.37 -5.86
CA ALA A 551 -2.45 -27.86 -6.28
C ALA A 551 -2.31 -26.73 -7.32
N VAL A 552 -3.30 -26.66 -8.21
CA VAL A 552 -3.47 -25.63 -9.25
C VAL A 552 -4.52 -24.62 -8.79
N HIS A 553 -5.66 -25.07 -8.27
CA HIS A 553 -6.76 -24.24 -7.76
C HIS A 553 -6.61 -23.91 -6.26
N GLY A 554 -7.43 -22.97 -5.78
CA GLY A 554 -7.41 -22.50 -4.39
C GLY A 554 -8.08 -23.43 -3.37
N LEU A 555 -8.86 -24.42 -3.80
CA LEU A 555 -9.71 -25.25 -2.94
C LEU A 555 -8.97 -26.05 -1.86
N LEU A 556 -7.71 -26.41 -2.10
CA LEU A 556 -6.89 -27.21 -1.17
C LEU A 556 -5.98 -26.35 -0.28
N GLY A 557 -6.23 -25.04 -0.21
CA GLY A 557 -5.45 -24.14 0.64
C GLY A 557 -5.89 -24.13 2.11
N GLN A 558 -5.13 -23.39 2.90
CA GLN A 558 -5.40 -23.10 4.31
C GLN A 558 -5.04 -21.65 4.64
N PHE A 559 -5.65 -21.05 5.67
CA PHE A 559 -5.20 -19.76 6.17
C PHE A 559 -3.90 -19.92 6.97
N VAL A 560 -2.93 -19.04 6.74
CA VAL A 560 -1.66 -19.01 7.46
C VAL A 560 -1.43 -17.60 8.03
N PRO A 561 -1.28 -17.45 9.35
CA PRO A 561 -1.42 -18.49 10.36
C PRO A 561 -2.90 -18.87 10.60
N ALA A 562 -3.14 -20.05 11.17
CA ALA A 562 -4.46 -20.48 11.64
C ALA A 562 -4.31 -21.28 12.95
N LEU A 563 -5.44 -21.50 13.61
CA LEU A 563 -5.61 -22.42 14.74
C LEU A 563 -6.25 -23.69 14.17
N PRO A 564 -5.48 -24.70 13.74
CA PRO A 564 -6.05 -25.92 13.17
C PRO A 564 -6.79 -26.73 14.25
N MET A 565 -7.52 -27.78 13.83
CA MET A 565 -8.34 -28.60 14.74
C MET A 565 -7.75 -29.99 14.88
N THR A 566 -7.68 -30.51 16.11
CA THR A 566 -7.33 -31.92 16.33
C THR A 566 -8.50 -32.84 16.00
N ARG A 567 -8.23 -34.14 15.89
CA ARG A 567 -9.25 -35.18 15.73
C ARG A 567 -10.32 -35.09 16.81
N GLU A 568 -9.89 -35.00 18.07
CA GLU A 568 -10.77 -34.99 19.24
C GLU A 568 -11.67 -33.75 19.24
N GLU A 569 -11.12 -32.61 18.82
CA GLU A 569 -11.91 -31.38 18.69
C GLU A 569 -12.99 -31.55 17.64
N ILE A 570 -12.68 -32.08 16.45
CA ILE A 570 -13.66 -32.33 15.39
C ILE A 570 -14.76 -33.28 15.87
N GLU A 571 -14.39 -34.36 16.56
CA GLU A 571 -15.33 -35.34 17.11
C GLU A 571 -16.28 -34.71 18.15
N SER A 572 -15.82 -33.71 18.91
CA SER A 572 -16.64 -32.98 19.88
C SER A 572 -17.81 -32.20 19.26
N TYR A 573 -17.75 -31.85 17.96
CA TYR A 573 -18.88 -31.23 17.25
C TYR A 573 -19.97 -32.24 16.84
N GLY A 574 -19.74 -33.53 17.10
CA GLY A 574 -20.58 -34.62 16.61
C GLY A 574 -20.20 -35.03 15.20
N LEU A 575 -18.91 -35.14 14.87
CA LEU A 575 -18.47 -35.67 13.58
C LEU A 575 -17.38 -36.71 13.82
N ALA A 576 -17.76 -38.00 13.84
CA ALA A 576 -16.81 -39.10 14.02
C ALA A 576 -15.74 -39.08 12.93
N PHE A 577 -14.46 -39.02 13.32
CA PHE A 577 -13.40 -38.73 12.36
C PHE A 577 -13.01 -39.96 11.54
N ARG A 578 -13.46 -39.99 10.28
CA ARG A 578 -13.19 -41.04 9.29
C ARG A 578 -12.04 -40.61 8.38
N GLU A 579 -10.81 -40.86 8.81
CA GLU A 579 -9.57 -40.38 8.16
C GLU A 579 -9.54 -40.61 6.64
N ASP A 580 -9.72 -41.86 6.19
CA ASP A 580 -9.70 -42.18 4.76
C ASP A 580 -10.82 -41.50 3.97
N PHE A 581 -12.00 -41.34 4.56
CA PHE A 581 -13.15 -40.75 3.89
C PHE A 581 -13.07 -39.21 3.88
N PHE A 582 -12.44 -38.59 4.88
CA PHE A 582 -12.39 -37.14 5.04
C PHE A 582 -11.19 -36.48 4.36
N LEU A 583 -10.06 -37.19 4.26
CA LEU A 583 -8.78 -36.63 3.78
C LEU A 583 -8.41 -37.07 2.36
N LYS A 584 -9.03 -38.14 1.82
CA LYS A 584 -8.79 -38.61 0.45
C LYS A 584 -9.93 -38.21 -0.46
N PRO A 585 -9.66 -37.99 -1.76
CA PRO A 585 -10.70 -37.74 -2.76
C PRO A 585 -11.84 -38.74 -2.68
N TYR A 586 -13.06 -38.27 -2.45
CA TYR A 586 -14.25 -39.09 -2.58
C TYR A 586 -14.56 -39.24 -4.07
N ILE A 587 -14.38 -40.45 -4.62
CA ILE A 587 -14.65 -40.74 -6.03
C ILE A 587 -15.60 -41.94 -6.11
N HIS A 588 -16.83 -41.71 -6.54
CA HIS A 588 -17.87 -42.74 -6.58
C HIS A 588 -18.54 -42.82 -7.95
N GLU A 589 -18.89 -44.03 -8.38
CA GLU A 589 -19.54 -44.33 -9.67
C GLU A 589 -20.74 -43.40 -9.99
N TYR A 590 -21.58 -43.05 -8.99
CA TYR A 590 -22.86 -42.39 -9.23
C TYR A 590 -22.76 -40.97 -9.82
N PHE A 591 -21.63 -40.29 -9.67
CA PHE A 591 -21.43 -38.93 -10.20
C PHE A 591 -20.38 -38.83 -11.31
N LEU A 592 -19.62 -39.89 -11.60
CA LEU A 592 -18.61 -39.85 -12.67
C LEU A 592 -19.21 -39.52 -14.04
N GLY A 593 -20.41 -40.01 -14.33
CA GLY A 593 -21.16 -39.66 -15.54
C GLY A 593 -21.59 -38.19 -15.60
N GLN A 594 -21.82 -37.55 -14.44
CA GLN A 594 -22.19 -36.14 -14.37
C GLN A 594 -20.98 -35.23 -14.63
N ILE A 595 -19.79 -35.63 -14.14
CA ILE A 595 -18.56 -34.85 -14.31
C ILE A 595 -17.99 -35.01 -15.71
N PHE A 596 -17.92 -36.24 -16.24
CA PHE A 596 -17.16 -36.54 -17.46
C PHE A 596 -18.01 -36.89 -18.68
N GLY A 597 -19.32 -37.08 -18.53
CA GLY A 597 -20.24 -37.39 -19.63
C GLY A 597 -19.74 -38.54 -20.52
N PRO A 598 -19.50 -38.31 -21.82
CA PRO A 598 -19.03 -39.36 -22.74
C PRO A 598 -17.60 -39.86 -22.44
N HIS A 599 -16.81 -39.15 -21.64
CA HIS A 599 -15.43 -39.49 -21.33
C HIS A 599 -15.26 -40.38 -20.09
N THR A 600 -16.34 -40.75 -19.41
CA THR A 600 -16.29 -41.49 -18.13
C THR A 600 -15.49 -42.80 -18.22
N ASP A 601 -15.70 -43.61 -19.27
CA ASP A 601 -14.96 -44.88 -19.42
C ASP A 601 -13.47 -44.66 -19.67
N TYR A 602 -13.12 -43.66 -20.48
CA TYR A 602 -11.72 -43.28 -20.70
C TYR A 602 -11.05 -42.84 -19.40
N VAL A 603 -11.77 -42.07 -18.56
CA VAL A 603 -11.28 -41.63 -17.26
C VAL A 603 -11.06 -42.79 -16.31
N LYS A 604 -12.03 -43.71 -16.23
CA LYS A 604 -11.95 -44.95 -15.42
C LYS A 604 -10.78 -45.83 -15.81
N GLN A 605 -10.44 -45.91 -17.09
CA GLN A 605 -9.32 -46.72 -17.57
C GLN A 605 -7.97 -46.04 -17.31
N THR A 606 -7.91 -44.72 -17.48
CA THR A 606 -6.64 -43.97 -17.59
C THR A 606 -6.19 -43.32 -16.29
N PHE A 607 -7.10 -42.72 -15.51
CA PHE A 607 -6.73 -41.80 -14.43
C PHE A 607 -7.10 -42.28 -13.02
N ILE A 608 -8.10 -43.16 -12.90
CA ILE A 608 -8.57 -43.69 -11.62
C ILE A 608 -8.54 -45.23 -11.59
N GLU A 609 -8.59 -45.83 -10.41
CA GLU A 609 -8.64 -47.28 -10.21
C GLU A 609 -9.59 -47.67 -9.06
N PRO A 610 -10.25 -48.84 -9.11
CA PRO A 610 -11.19 -49.27 -8.07
C PRO A 610 -10.48 -49.52 -6.73
N THR A 611 -11.21 -49.32 -5.63
CA THR A 611 -10.76 -49.63 -4.26
C THR A 611 -11.40 -50.92 -3.75
N ASP A 612 -11.07 -51.31 -2.51
CA ASP A 612 -11.72 -52.44 -1.82
C ASP A 612 -13.20 -52.15 -1.47
N THR A 613 -13.63 -50.89 -1.57
CA THR A 613 -15.02 -50.48 -1.36
C THR A 613 -15.76 -50.46 -2.70
N TRP A 614 -16.93 -51.11 -2.74
CA TRP A 614 -17.77 -51.20 -3.94
C TRP A 614 -18.07 -49.82 -4.53
N GLU A 615 -17.92 -49.68 -5.85
CA GLU A 615 -18.17 -48.44 -6.62
C GLU A 615 -17.34 -47.20 -6.22
N VAL A 616 -16.34 -47.38 -5.36
CA VAL A 616 -15.41 -46.32 -4.95
C VAL A 616 -14.08 -46.49 -5.66
N TYR A 617 -13.57 -45.38 -6.19
CA TYR A 617 -12.30 -45.28 -6.90
C TYR A 617 -11.29 -44.44 -6.14
N ARG A 618 -10.02 -44.54 -6.53
CA ARG A 618 -8.95 -43.61 -6.14
C ARG A 618 -8.20 -43.14 -7.38
N MET A 619 -7.59 -41.96 -7.29
CA MET A 619 -6.67 -41.49 -8.33
C MET A 619 -5.48 -42.45 -8.45
N ARG A 620 -5.03 -42.70 -9.68
CA ARG A 620 -3.76 -43.41 -9.90
C ARG A 620 -2.58 -42.53 -9.46
N PRO A 621 -1.46 -43.10 -8.97
CA PRO A 621 -0.32 -42.33 -8.46
C PRO A 621 0.29 -41.34 -9.47
N GLU A 622 0.15 -41.59 -10.76
CA GLU A 622 0.62 -40.72 -11.84
C GLU A 622 -0.23 -39.45 -11.99
N PHE A 623 -1.42 -39.40 -11.38
CA PHE A 623 -2.42 -38.33 -11.56
C PHE A 623 -3.06 -37.86 -10.24
N ASP A 624 -2.55 -38.30 -9.10
CA ASP A 624 -3.09 -38.04 -7.76
C ASP A 624 -2.97 -36.57 -7.27
N THR A 625 -2.42 -35.68 -8.08
CA THR A 625 -2.31 -34.24 -7.79
C THR A 625 -2.66 -33.40 -9.01
N GLN A 626 -3.15 -32.19 -8.77
CA GLN A 626 -3.54 -31.30 -9.87
C GLN A 626 -2.33 -30.92 -10.73
N ARG A 627 -1.12 -30.78 -10.16
CA ARG A 627 0.09 -30.53 -10.96
C ARG A 627 0.49 -31.69 -11.87
N LYS A 628 0.32 -32.94 -11.43
CA LYS A 628 0.57 -34.11 -12.28
C LYS A 628 -0.43 -34.17 -13.45
N VAL A 629 -1.70 -33.88 -13.18
CA VAL A 629 -2.73 -33.76 -14.22
C VAL A 629 -2.41 -32.59 -15.17
N GLU A 630 -2.04 -31.41 -14.65
CA GLU A 630 -1.62 -30.25 -15.46
C GLU A 630 -0.47 -30.62 -16.41
N ALA A 631 0.55 -31.30 -15.90
CA ALA A 631 1.71 -31.74 -16.69
C ALA A 631 1.30 -32.70 -17.82
N TYR A 632 0.38 -33.63 -17.57
CA TYR A 632 -0.13 -34.56 -18.59
C TYR A 632 -0.92 -33.86 -19.70
N PHE A 633 -1.64 -32.80 -19.36
CA PHE A 633 -2.44 -31.99 -20.29
C PHE A 633 -1.67 -30.80 -20.89
N ALA A 634 -0.40 -30.62 -20.55
CA ALA A 634 0.42 -29.53 -21.09
C ALA A 634 0.44 -29.55 -22.63
N GLY A 635 0.07 -28.43 -23.24
CA GLY A 635 -0.01 -28.29 -24.71
C GLY A 635 -1.29 -28.83 -25.35
N LYS A 636 -2.17 -29.51 -24.59
CA LYS A 636 -3.49 -29.95 -25.06
C LYS A 636 -4.52 -28.85 -24.77
N THR A 637 -5.11 -28.29 -25.82
CA THR A 637 -5.94 -27.07 -25.75
C THR A 637 -7.33 -27.26 -26.35
N ASP A 638 -7.67 -28.47 -26.78
CA ASP A 638 -9.01 -28.84 -27.21
C ASP A 638 -10.00 -28.93 -26.03
N ASP A 639 -11.28 -28.69 -26.31
CA ASP A 639 -12.34 -28.62 -25.32
C ASP A 639 -12.49 -29.92 -24.50
N ASP A 640 -12.35 -31.08 -25.14
CA ASP A 640 -12.44 -32.39 -24.47
C ASP A 640 -11.30 -32.56 -23.45
N SER A 641 -10.07 -32.23 -23.84
CA SER A 641 -8.91 -32.25 -22.94
C SER A 641 -9.08 -31.30 -21.76
N ILE A 642 -9.61 -30.10 -22.00
CA ILE A 642 -9.89 -29.11 -20.94
C ILE A 642 -10.98 -29.64 -20.00
N TRP A 643 -12.06 -30.19 -20.54
CA TRP A 643 -13.15 -30.78 -19.74
C TRP A 643 -12.63 -31.92 -18.86
N ILE A 644 -11.90 -32.88 -19.41
CA ILE A 644 -11.34 -33.99 -18.64
C ILE A 644 -10.39 -33.47 -17.56
N ARG A 645 -9.47 -32.55 -17.89
CA ARG A 645 -8.53 -31.96 -16.94
C ARG A 645 -9.26 -31.30 -15.77
N ASP A 646 -10.24 -30.46 -16.05
CA ASP A 646 -10.97 -29.71 -15.01
C ASP A 646 -11.84 -30.65 -14.16
N GLY A 647 -12.44 -31.68 -14.77
CA GLY A 647 -13.12 -32.75 -14.04
C GLY A 647 -12.19 -33.53 -13.11
N LEU A 648 -10.96 -33.84 -13.55
CA LEU A 648 -9.94 -34.49 -12.70
C LEU A 648 -9.49 -33.57 -11.56
N TYR A 649 -9.37 -32.26 -11.80
CA TYR A 649 -9.11 -31.29 -10.73
C TYR A 649 -10.21 -31.29 -9.67
N ALA A 650 -11.48 -31.36 -10.10
CA ALA A 650 -12.62 -31.45 -9.20
C ALA A 650 -12.59 -32.73 -8.37
N LEU A 651 -12.27 -33.89 -8.97
CA LEU A 651 -12.10 -35.15 -8.22
C LEU A 651 -11.03 -35.01 -7.13
N ILE A 652 -9.85 -34.50 -7.47
CA ILE A 652 -8.72 -34.36 -6.53
C ILE A 652 -9.08 -33.44 -5.36
N SER A 653 -9.93 -32.44 -5.59
CA SER A 653 -10.35 -31.48 -4.56
C SER A 653 -11.56 -31.94 -3.73
N ASP A 654 -12.20 -33.06 -4.05
CA ASP A 654 -13.39 -33.57 -3.33
C ASP A 654 -13.03 -34.24 -1.99
N VAL A 655 -12.48 -33.44 -1.08
CA VAL A 655 -12.12 -33.81 0.30
C VAL A 655 -12.88 -32.94 1.31
N LEU A 656 -13.07 -33.44 2.53
CA LEU A 656 -13.80 -32.73 3.59
C LEU A 656 -12.87 -31.89 4.47
N PHE A 657 -11.64 -32.37 4.67
CA PHE A 657 -10.60 -31.69 5.45
C PHE A 657 -9.25 -31.74 4.72
N VAL A 658 -8.42 -30.73 4.98
CA VAL A 658 -7.04 -30.62 4.53
C VAL A 658 -6.11 -30.71 5.76
N PRO A 659 -5.04 -31.53 5.75
CA PRO A 659 -4.06 -31.56 6.83
C PRO A 659 -3.30 -30.23 6.99
N ASP A 660 -2.97 -29.85 8.23
CA ASP A 660 -2.15 -28.66 8.51
C ASP A 660 -0.72 -28.84 7.95
N ARG A 661 -0.16 -27.75 7.43
CA ARG A 661 1.14 -27.77 6.76
C ARG A 661 2.31 -28.12 7.69
N ASN A 662 2.19 -27.81 8.97
CA ASN A 662 3.23 -28.00 9.98
C ASN A 662 2.96 -29.26 10.81
N ASN A 663 1.69 -29.62 11.00
CA ASN A 663 1.29 -30.77 11.81
C ASN A 663 0.22 -31.65 11.10
N PRO A 664 0.60 -32.81 10.54
CA PRO A 664 -0.33 -33.65 9.77
C PRO A 664 -1.44 -34.30 10.61
N HIS A 665 -1.40 -34.16 11.95
CA HIS A 665 -2.44 -34.65 12.86
C HIS A 665 -3.48 -33.58 13.24
N GLU A 666 -3.34 -32.38 12.68
CA GLU A 666 -4.32 -31.30 12.80
C GLU A 666 -4.88 -30.97 11.41
N TYR A 667 -6.11 -30.45 11.37
CA TYR A 667 -6.88 -30.36 10.15
C TYR A 667 -7.61 -29.02 10.01
N HIS A 668 -7.82 -28.64 8.75
CA HIS A 668 -8.62 -27.50 8.33
C HIS A 668 -9.86 -28.02 7.59
N PRO A 669 -11.09 -27.59 7.94
CA PRO A 669 -12.24 -27.91 7.10
C PRO A 669 -12.02 -27.31 5.71
N ARG A 670 -12.39 -28.03 4.65
CA ARG A 670 -12.22 -27.54 3.28
C ARG A 670 -13.28 -26.48 2.97
N ILE A 671 -12.84 -25.33 2.48
CA ILE A 671 -13.72 -24.19 2.15
C ILE A 671 -14.68 -24.54 1.01
N GLY A 672 -15.96 -24.15 1.14
CA GLY A 672 -16.99 -24.35 0.11
C GLY A 672 -17.42 -25.79 -0.14
N VAL A 673 -17.05 -26.76 0.70
CA VAL A 673 -17.36 -28.18 0.50
C VAL A 673 -18.86 -28.51 0.48
N GLN A 674 -19.71 -27.63 1.00
CA GLN A 674 -21.17 -27.77 1.00
C GLN A 674 -21.77 -27.93 -0.42
N HIS A 675 -21.04 -27.52 -1.47
CA HIS A 675 -21.46 -27.62 -2.86
C HIS A 675 -21.06 -28.95 -3.54
N ASP A 676 -20.20 -29.75 -2.91
CA ASP A 676 -19.53 -30.89 -3.53
C ASP A 676 -20.08 -32.27 -3.12
N TYR A 677 -19.62 -33.31 -3.83
CA TYR A 677 -20.19 -34.65 -3.73
C TYR A 677 -19.88 -35.33 -2.39
N ILE A 678 -18.70 -35.11 -1.80
CA ILE A 678 -18.38 -35.65 -0.48
C ILE A 678 -19.34 -35.16 0.61
N TYR A 679 -19.77 -33.90 0.56
CA TYR A 679 -20.74 -33.35 1.53
C TYR A 679 -22.11 -33.97 1.35
N ARG A 680 -22.52 -34.26 0.10
CA ARG A 680 -23.82 -34.92 -0.19
C ARG A 680 -23.88 -36.32 0.41
N ALA A 681 -22.75 -37.02 0.49
CA ALA A 681 -22.62 -38.35 1.08
C ALA A 681 -22.70 -38.37 2.62
N LEU A 682 -22.61 -37.21 3.28
CA LEU A 682 -22.87 -37.09 4.72
C LEU A 682 -24.37 -37.24 5.03
N ASN A 683 -24.69 -37.85 6.17
CA ASN A 683 -26.07 -37.85 6.66
C ASN A 683 -26.46 -36.48 7.27
N ASP A 684 -27.74 -36.24 7.52
CA ASP A 684 -28.23 -34.93 7.97
C ASP A 684 -27.62 -34.47 9.30
N TRP A 685 -27.32 -35.40 10.21
CA TRP A 685 -26.68 -35.08 11.49
C TRP A 685 -25.21 -34.69 11.30
N GLU A 686 -24.47 -35.41 10.45
CA GLU A 686 -23.10 -35.08 10.09
C GLU A 686 -23.01 -33.74 9.33
N LYS A 687 -23.96 -33.45 8.43
CA LYS A 687 -24.07 -32.16 7.74
C LYS A 687 -24.27 -31.02 8.74
N ALA A 688 -25.16 -31.21 9.71
CA ALA A 688 -25.39 -30.22 10.75
C ALA A 688 -24.16 -30.02 11.65
N ALA A 689 -23.45 -31.10 12.01
CA ALA A 689 -22.20 -31.03 12.77
C ALA A 689 -21.09 -30.30 12.00
N PHE A 690 -20.87 -30.67 10.75
CA PHE A 690 -19.89 -30.02 9.88
C PHE A 690 -20.20 -28.54 9.69
N ASN A 691 -21.47 -28.16 9.46
CA ASN A 691 -21.82 -26.74 9.28
C ASN A 691 -21.59 -25.90 10.54
N ARG A 692 -21.86 -26.43 11.74
CA ARG A 692 -21.53 -25.74 13.00
C ARG A 692 -20.02 -25.56 13.17
N LEU A 693 -19.25 -26.62 12.87
CA LEU A 693 -17.80 -26.59 12.90
C LEU A 693 -17.25 -25.57 11.89
N TYR A 694 -17.75 -25.59 10.66
CA TYR A 694 -17.35 -24.70 9.58
C TYR A 694 -17.58 -23.23 9.95
N ASP A 695 -18.77 -22.91 10.46
CA ASP A 695 -19.11 -21.56 10.90
C ASP A 695 -18.16 -21.10 12.02
N GLN A 696 -17.97 -21.95 13.03
CA GLN A 696 -17.06 -21.66 14.13
C GLN A 696 -15.61 -21.48 13.68
N TYR A 697 -15.14 -22.30 12.74
CA TYR A 697 -13.77 -22.26 12.24
C TYR A 697 -13.50 -20.97 11.46
N TYR A 698 -14.36 -20.61 10.51
CA TYR A 698 -14.09 -19.51 9.59
C TYR A 698 -14.48 -18.12 10.10
N TYR A 699 -15.51 -18.03 10.95
CA TYR A 699 -16.10 -16.75 11.34
C TYR A 699 -15.88 -16.35 12.81
N HIS A 700 -15.51 -17.29 13.68
CA HIS A 700 -15.40 -17.00 15.13
C HIS A 700 -14.03 -17.34 15.73
N ARG A 701 -13.49 -18.54 15.48
CA ARG A 701 -12.30 -19.10 16.14
C ARG A 701 -11.07 -18.20 16.09
N HIS A 702 -10.89 -17.48 14.99
CA HIS A 702 -9.63 -16.82 14.68
C HIS A 702 -9.64 -15.30 14.83
N ASN A 703 -10.79 -14.67 15.12
CA ASN A 703 -10.89 -13.20 15.08
C ASN A 703 -9.84 -12.51 15.95
N ASP A 704 -9.79 -12.85 17.24
CA ASP A 704 -8.78 -12.28 18.16
C ASP A 704 -7.36 -12.68 17.79
N PHE A 705 -7.16 -13.93 17.38
CA PHE A 705 -5.86 -14.46 17.00
C PHE A 705 -5.27 -13.68 15.81
N TRP A 706 -6.01 -13.55 14.71
CA TRP A 706 -5.58 -12.79 13.54
C TRP A 706 -5.42 -11.31 13.82
N GLY A 707 -6.28 -10.72 14.66
CA GLY A 707 -6.11 -9.35 15.13
C GLY A 707 -4.77 -9.15 15.85
N GLN A 708 -4.40 -10.08 16.75
CA GLN A 708 -3.09 -10.07 17.41
C GLN A 708 -1.94 -10.25 16.41
N GLN A 709 -2.08 -11.12 15.41
CA GLN A 709 -1.06 -11.31 14.38
C GLN A 709 -0.79 -10.03 13.59
N ALA A 710 -1.84 -9.29 13.23
CA ALA A 710 -1.75 -8.00 12.56
C ALA A 710 -1.14 -6.93 13.46
N MET A 711 -1.53 -6.87 14.74
CA MET A 711 -1.00 -5.90 15.71
C MET A 711 0.48 -6.10 16.04
N LYS A 712 1.05 -7.29 15.79
CA LYS A 712 2.50 -7.48 15.85
C LYS A 712 3.23 -6.79 14.70
N LYS A 713 2.60 -6.65 13.53
CA LYS A 713 3.22 -6.24 12.25
C LYS A 713 2.85 -4.80 11.90
N LEU A 714 1.57 -4.55 11.66
CA LEU A 714 1.05 -3.31 11.08
C LEU A 714 1.47 -2.03 11.84
N PRO A 715 1.55 -1.97 13.18
CA PRO A 715 1.98 -0.75 13.85
C PRO A 715 3.40 -0.33 13.47
N GLN A 716 4.33 -1.28 13.42
CA GLN A 716 5.73 -0.99 13.07
C GLN A 716 5.83 -0.55 11.60
N LEU A 717 5.11 -1.24 10.72
CA LEU A 717 5.12 -0.97 9.29
C LEU A 717 4.47 0.38 8.95
N THR A 718 3.22 0.59 9.36
CA THR A 718 2.45 1.79 9.01
C THR A 718 3.02 3.07 9.60
N GLN A 719 3.77 2.98 10.71
CA GLN A 719 4.40 4.15 11.35
C GLN A 719 5.86 4.35 10.93
N SER A 720 6.41 3.49 10.07
CA SER A 720 7.81 3.56 9.60
C SER A 720 8.09 4.74 8.67
N THR A 721 7.04 5.24 8.00
CA THR A 721 7.09 6.38 7.10
C THR A 721 5.96 7.33 7.43
N ARG A 722 6.01 8.52 6.83
CA ARG A 722 4.93 9.51 6.92
C ARG A 722 3.90 9.36 5.80
N MET A 723 3.97 8.36 4.94
CA MET A 723 3.00 8.22 3.85
C MET A 723 1.59 7.89 4.38
N LEU A 724 0.55 8.38 3.70
CA LEU A 724 -0.84 8.04 4.01
C LEU A 724 -1.15 6.59 3.64
N VAL A 725 -1.60 5.81 4.63
CA VAL A 725 -1.88 4.39 4.48
C VAL A 725 -3.33 4.16 4.08
N CYS A 726 -3.54 3.52 2.93
CA CYS A 726 -4.84 3.04 2.49
C CYS A 726 -4.78 1.51 2.38
N GLY A 727 -5.60 0.79 3.14
CA GLY A 727 -5.71 -0.66 3.04
C GLY A 727 -6.74 -1.03 1.99
N GLU A 728 -6.40 -1.99 1.12
CA GLU A 728 -7.44 -2.71 0.40
C GLU A 728 -7.89 -3.90 1.24
N ASP A 729 -9.09 -3.76 1.78
CA ASP A 729 -9.76 -4.66 2.72
C ASP A 729 -11.01 -5.28 2.10
N LEU A 730 -10.88 -5.91 0.93
CA LEU A 730 -11.97 -6.60 0.23
C LEU A 730 -11.90 -8.14 0.44
N GLY A 731 -12.97 -8.83 0.05
CA GLY A 731 -13.07 -10.29 0.07
C GLY A 731 -13.62 -10.84 1.39
N MET A 732 -13.09 -11.99 1.84
CA MET A 732 -13.50 -12.62 3.10
C MET A 732 -12.85 -11.93 4.31
N ILE A 733 -13.48 -10.85 4.76
CA ILE A 733 -12.97 -9.97 5.82
C ILE A 733 -13.38 -10.51 7.20
N PRO A 734 -12.43 -10.93 8.07
CA PRO A 734 -12.77 -11.25 9.45
C PRO A 734 -13.09 -9.98 10.24
N ASP A 735 -13.97 -10.10 11.25
CA ASP A 735 -14.45 -8.97 12.07
C ASP A 735 -13.31 -8.13 12.68
N CYS A 736 -12.15 -8.76 12.88
CA CYS A 736 -10.99 -8.08 13.46
C CYS A 736 -10.33 -7.03 12.59
N VAL A 737 -10.54 -7.08 11.27
CA VAL A 737 -9.92 -6.13 10.35
C VAL A 737 -10.41 -4.72 10.60
N ALA A 738 -11.73 -4.55 10.80
CA ALA A 738 -12.34 -3.24 10.99
C ALA A 738 -11.77 -2.52 12.22
N TRP A 739 -11.68 -3.20 13.37
CA TRP A 739 -11.18 -2.57 14.58
C TRP A 739 -9.65 -2.38 14.56
N VAL A 740 -8.86 -3.29 13.96
CA VAL A 740 -7.41 -3.09 13.78
C VAL A 740 -7.13 -1.89 12.87
N MET A 741 -7.81 -1.79 11.73
CA MET A 741 -7.62 -0.67 10.81
C MET A 741 -8.03 0.66 11.45
N ASN A 742 -9.12 0.66 12.22
CA ASN A 742 -9.54 1.84 12.98
C ASN A 742 -8.49 2.21 14.04
N ASP A 743 -8.01 1.25 14.83
CA ASP A 743 -6.98 1.45 15.87
C ASP A 743 -5.67 1.99 15.30
N LEU A 744 -5.31 1.59 14.08
CA LEU A 744 -4.12 2.07 13.38
C LEU A 744 -4.39 3.25 12.44
N ARG A 745 -5.63 3.75 12.42
CA ARG A 745 -6.03 4.94 11.66
C ARG A 745 -5.83 4.80 10.14
N ILE A 746 -5.85 3.56 9.64
CA ILE A 746 -5.72 3.21 8.23
C ILE A 746 -7.01 3.54 7.48
N LEU A 747 -6.90 4.10 6.27
CA LEU A 747 -8.07 4.35 5.42
C LEU A 747 -8.56 3.02 4.82
N SER A 748 -9.84 2.71 5.00
CA SER A 748 -10.51 1.58 4.35
C SER A 748 -10.83 1.89 2.89
N LEU A 749 -10.99 0.86 2.05
CA LEU A 749 -11.47 0.97 0.68
C LEU A 749 -12.99 0.68 0.64
N GLU A 750 -13.76 1.60 0.05
CA GLU A 750 -15.20 1.46 -0.12
C GLU A 750 -15.55 1.36 -1.61
N ILE A 751 -16.24 0.27 -1.98
CA ILE A 751 -16.66 0.01 -3.35
C ILE A 751 -18.16 -0.28 -3.33
N GLN A 752 -18.93 0.48 -4.13
CA GLN A 752 -20.38 0.37 -4.10
C GLN A 752 -20.91 -1.01 -4.49
N ARG A 753 -20.20 -1.72 -5.36
CA ARG A 753 -20.55 -3.08 -5.82
C ARG A 753 -20.02 -4.20 -4.92
N MET A 754 -19.28 -3.86 -3.87
CA MET A 754 -18.75 -4.81 -2.89
C MET A 754 -18.94 -4.22 -1.47
N PRO A 755 -20.19 -4.07 -0.99
CA PRO A 755 -20.43 -3.59 0.36
C PRO A 755 -19.86 -4.57 1.40
N LYS A 756 -19.38 -4.03 2.52
CA LYS A 756 -18.86 -4.84 3.63
C LYS A 756 -19.95 -5.58 4.40
N ASP A 757 -21.19 -5.08 4.36
CA ASP A 757 -22.34 -5.75 4.97
C ASP A 757 -22.92 -6.76 3.97
N PRO A 758 -22.83 -8.09 4.23
CA PRO A 758 -23.33 -9.11 3.31
C PRO A 758 -24.86 -9.08 3.14
N LYS A 759 -25.60 -8.31 3.94
CA LYS A 759 -27.04 -8.09 3.77
C LYS A 759 -27.36 -7.05 2.69
N GLN A 760 -26.37 -6.30 2.22
CA GLN A 760 -26.53 -5.27 1.21
C GLN A 760 -26.03 -5.80 -0.14
N GLU A 761 -26.82 -5.60 -1.19
CA GLU A 761 -26.36 -5.88 -2.56
C GLU A 761 -25.45 -4.76 -3.07
N PHE A 762 -25.76 -3.51 -2.72
CA PHE A 762 -24.94 -2.34 -3.06
C PHE A 762 -24.69 -1.48 -1.82
N GLY A 763 -23.50 -0.91 -1.74
CA GLY A 763 -23.14 0.05 -0.71
C GLY A 763 -23.86 1.39 -0.89
N HIS A 764 -24.16 2.03 0.23
CA HIS A 764 -24.70 3.38 0.27
C HIS A 764 -23.56 4.39 0.49
N THR A 765 -23.32 5.26 -0.49
CA THR A 765 -22.15 6.16 -0.52
C THR A 765 -22.14 7.18 0.62
N ASP A 766 -23.31 7.53 1.15
CA ASP A 766 -23.49 8.40 2.32
C ASP A 766 -23.15 7.70 3.64
N TRP A 767 -23.14 6.37 3.69
CA TRP A 767 -22.81 5.59 4.89
C TRP A 767 -21.32 5.29 5.03
N TYR A 768 -20.51 5.61 4.01
CA TYR A 768 -19.08 5.35 4.05
C TYR A 768 -18.40 6.08 5.22
N PRO A 769 -17.46 5.42 5.92
CA PRO A 769 -16.73 6.08 7.00
C PRO A 769 -15.87 7.20 6.42
N TYR A 770 -15.75 8.33 7.12
CA TYR A 770 -14.94 9.46 6.65
C TYR A 770 -13.48 9.04 6.40
N ARG A 771 -12.93 8.16 7.24
CA ARG A 771 -11.59 7.56 7.08
C ARG A 771 -11.58 6.44 6.04
N SER A 772 -11.92 6.77 4.79
CA SER A 772 -11.89 5.82 3.68
C SER A 772 -11.54 6.48 2.35
N VAL A 773 -11.16 5.63 1.40
CA VAL A 773 -11.12 5.94 -0.03
C VAL A 773 -12.33 5.26 -0.66
N CYS A 774 -13.23 6.01 -1.30
CA CYS A 774 -14.29 5.40 -2.10
C CYS A 774 -13.95 5.39 -3.59
N THR A 775 -14.43 4.36 -4.28
CA THR A 775 -14.33 4.23 -5.75
C THR A 775 -15.51 3.44 -6.33
N ILE A 776 -15.72 3.57 -7.64
CA ILE A 776 -16.74 2.81 -8.39
C ILE A 776 -16.20 1.44 -8.83
N SER A 777 -14.94 1.43 -9.27
CA SER A 777 -14.27 0.26 -9.82
C SER A 777 -12.77 0.31 -9.51
N THR A 778 -12.17 -0.85 -9.29
CA THR A 778 -10.70 -1.00 -9.29
C THR A 778 -10.23 -1.53 -10.64
N HIS A 779 -8.92 -1.69 -10.81
CA HIS A 779 -8.34 -2.27 -12.02
C HIS A 779 -8.75 -3.75 -12.24
N ASP A 780 -9.21 -4.44 -11.19
CA ASP A 780 -9.67 -5.83 -11.21
C ASP A 780 -11.16 -5.97 -11.57
N MET A 781 -11.88 -4.86 -11.66
CA MET A 781 -13.31 -4.84 -11.92
C MET A 781 -13.62 -4.33 -13.33
N SER A 782 -14.81 -4.65 -13.84
CA SER A 782 -15.39 -3.94 -14.97
C SER A 782 -15.58 -2.45 -14.62
N THR A 783 -15.46 -1.56 -15.62
CA THR A 783 -15.78 -0.12 -15.46
C THR A 783 -17.26 0.05 -15.17
N LEU A 784 -17.71 1.24 -14.74
CA LEU A 784 -19.14 1.52 -14.52
C LEU A 784 -19.98 1.12 -15.74
N ARG A 785 -19.53 1.50 -16.93
CA ARG A 785 -20.21 1.21 -18.19
C ARG A 785 -20.16 -0.28 -18.53
N GLY A 786 -19.01 -0.92 -18.34
CA GLY A 786 -18.87 -2.35 -18.60
C GLY A 786 -19.79 -3.17 -17.72
N TRP A 787 -19.82 -2.87 -16.42
CA TRP A 787 -20.68 -3.53 -15.45
C TRP A 787 -22.17 -3.38 -15.74
N TRP A 788 -22.59 -2.19 -16.18
CA TRP A 788 -23.98 -1.92 -16.55
C TRP A 788 -24.52 -2.88 -17.63
N GLU A 789 -23.62 -3.37 -18.49
CA GLU A 789 -23.95 -4.29 -19.60
C GLU A 789 -23.71 -5.78 -19.24
N GLU A 790 -23.15 -6.09 -18.06
CA GLU A 790 -22.83 -7.47 -17.63
C GLU A 790 -24.07 -8.24 -17.16
N ASP A 791 -24.90 -7.64 -16.28
CA ASP A 791 -26.14 -8.25 -15.76
C ASP A 791 -27.28 -7.22 -15.72
N PHE A 792 -28.26 -7.40 -16.61
CA PHE A 792 -29.44 -6.53 -16.68
C PHE A 792 -30.30 -6.59 -15.41
N GLN A 793 -30.44 -7.75 -14.76
CA GLN A 793 -31.27 -7.87 -13.57
C GLN A 793 -30.65 -7.12 -12.38
N GLN A 794 -29.33 -7.26 -12.20
CA GLN A 794 -28.59 -6.53 -11.18
C GLN A 794 -28.62 -5.01 -11.47
N THR A 795 -28.39 -4.62 -12.72
CA THR A 795 -28.44 -3.22 -13.16
C THR A 795 -29.83 -2.61 -12.99
N GLN A 796 -30.89 -3.35 -13.29
CA GLN A 796 -32.27 -2.91 -13.08
C GLN A 796 -32.55 -2.63 -11.60
N ARG A 797 -32.08 -3.50 -10.70
CA ARG A 797 -32.20 -3.26 -9.26
C ARG A 797 -31.44 -2.02 -8.83
N TYR A 798 -30.19 -1.85 -9.26
CA TYR A 798 -29.40 -0.64 -8.97
C TYR A 798 -30.10 0.64 -9.46
N TYR A 799 -30.60 0.64 -10.70
CA TYR A 799 -31.31 1.78 -11.29
C TYR A 799 -32.55 2.17 -10.47
N ASN A 800 -33.32 1.20 -9.97
CA ASN A 800 -34.51 1.49 -9.17
C ASN A 800 -34.22 1.81 -7.71
N THR A 801 -33.25 1.15 -7.07
CA THR A 801 -33.03 1.25 -5.63
C THR A 801 -31.96 2.28 -5.27
N MET A 802 -30.85 2.34 -6.00
CA MET A 802 -29.72 3.21 -5.70
C MET A 802 -29.85 4.58 -6.39
N LEU A 803 -30.36 4.60 -7.62
CA LEU A 803 -30.63 5.85 -8.35
C LEU A 803 -32.06 6.36 -8.19
N GLY A 804 -32.97 5.54 -7.65
CA GLY A 804 -34.36 5.94 -7.39
C GLY A 804 -35.20 6.17 -8.65
N HIS A 805 -34.75 5.72 -9.82
CA HIS A 805 -35.48 5.89 -11.07
C HIS A 805 -36.59 4.84 -11.22
N TYR A 806 -37.66 5.21 -11.92
CA TYR A 806 -38.78 4.31 -12.22
C TYR A 806 -38.63 3.72 -13.63
N GLY A 807 -39.23 2.54 -13.86
CA GLY A 807 -39.26 1.88 -15.15
C GLY A 807 -38.00 1.05 -15.45
N ALA A 808 -37.85 0.66 -16.72
CA ALA A 808 -36.74 -0.17 -17.16
C ALA A 808 -35.44 0.63 -17.22
N ALA A 809 -34.35 0.05 -16.70
CA ALA A 809 -33.01 0.60 -16.83
C ALA A 809 -32.62 0.66 -18.32
N PRO A 810 -31.96 1.73 -18.79
CA PRO A 810 -31.41 1.77 -20.15
C PRO A 810 -30.46 0.60 -20.40
N ALA A 811 -30.42 0.07 -21.62
CA ALA A 811 -29.55 -1.07 -21.95
C ALA A 811 -28.05 -0.75 -21.84
N THR A 812 -27.68 0.53 -21.97
CA THR A 812 -26.31 1.02 -21.83
C THR A 812 -26.28 2.21 -20.89
N ALA A 813 -25.21 2.36 -20.11
CA ALA A 813 -25.02 3.54 -19.28
C ALA A 813 -24.85 4.83 -20.12
N THR A 814 -25.87 5.68 -20.10
CA THR A 814 -25.86 7.00 -20.74
C THR A 814 -24.90 7.95 -20.02
N PRO A 815 -24.32 8.96 -20.69
CA PRO A 815 -23.46 9.95 -20.02
C PRO A 815 -24.12 10.61 -18.80
N GLU A 816 -25.43 10.86 -18.85
CA GLU A 816 -26.20 11.49 -17.77
C GLU A 816 -26.30 10.57 -16.54
N LEU A 817 -26.53 9.27 -16.74
CA LEU A 817 -26.50 8.26 -15.66
C LEU A 817 -25.11 8.11 -15.07
N CYS A 818 -24.07 8.07 -15.90
CA CYS A 818 -22.68 8.06 -15.44
C CYS A 818 -22.39 9.29 -14.58
N GLU A 819 -22.83 10.48 -15.00
CA GLU A 819 -22.68 11.72 -14.25
C GLU A 819 -23.39 11.65 -12.89
N GLU A 820 -24.59 11.09 -12.82
CA GLU A 820 -25.32 10.87 -11.57
C GLU A 820 -24.58 9.94 -10.60
N VAL A 821 -24.11 8.78 -11.09
CA VAL A 821 -23.34 7.83 -10.28
C VAL A 821 -22.05 8.46 -9.77
N VAL A 822 -21.29 9.15 -10.63
CA VAL A 822 -20.06 9.87 -10.26
C VAL A 822 -20.37 10.95 -9.20
N ARG A 823 -21.44 11.72 -9.38
CA ARG A 823 -21.86 12.74 -8.41
C ARG A 823 -22.21 12.13 -7.05
N ASN A 824 -22.91 11.01 -7.00
CA ASN A 824 -23.23 10.30 -5.75
C ASN A 824 -21.95 9.86 -5.01
N HIS A 825 -20.94 9.37 -5.73
CA HIS A 825 -19.64 9.04 -5.14
C HIS A 825 -18.89 10.27 -4.64
N LEU A 826 -18.95 11.39 -5.37
CA LEU A 826 -18.38 12.66 -4.90
C LEU A 826 -19.11 13.19 -3.65
N HIS A 827 -20.42 12.97 -3.51
CA HIS A 827 -21.15 13.31 -2.27
C HIS A 827 -20.88 12.37 -1.10
N SER A 828 -20.16 11.26 -1.29
CA SER A 828 -19.82 10.33 -0.22
C SER A 828 -19.14 11.02 0.97
N ASN A 829 -19.18 10.34 2.12
CA ASN A 829 -18.52 10.84 3.32
C ASN A 829 -17.00 10.58 3.34
N SER A 830 -16.46 9.72 2.46
CA SER A 830 -15.03 9.41 2.36
C SER A 830 -14.14 10.63 2.16
N ILE A 831 -13.01 10.68 2.89
CA ILE A 831 -11.98 11.73 2.78
C ILE A 831 -11.42 11.82 1.36
N LEU A 832 -11.33 10.68 0.64
CA LEU A 832 -10.90 10.62 -0.75
C LEU A 832 -11.95 9.88 -1.59
N CYS A 833 -12.26 10.45 -2.77
CA CYS A 833 -13.02 9.78 -3.83
C CYS A 833 -12.09 9.64 -5.04
N ILE A 834 -11.56 8.44 -5.29
CA ILE A 834 -10.60 8.19 -6.36
C ILE A 834 -11.25 7.28 -7.39
N LEU A 835 -11.56 7.81 -8.56
CA LEU A 835 -12.25 7.07 -9.62
C LEU A 835 -11.27 6.65 -10.72
N SER A 836 -11.55 5.56 -11.42
CA SER A 836 -10.77 5.18 -12.60
C SER A 836 -10.86 6.28 -13.68
N LEU A 837 -9.83 6.42 -14.52
CA LEU A 837 -9.88 7.36 -15.65
C LEU A 837 -11.10 7.06 -16.55
N GLN A 838 -11.44 5.79 -16.74
CA GLN A 838 -12.58 5.36 -17.54
C GLN A 838 -13.90 5.85 -16.97
N ASP A 839 -14.08 5.76 -15.65
CA ASP A 839 -15.30 6.24 -14.97
C ASP A 839 -15.41 7.77 -15.06
N TRP A 840 -14.30 8.50 -14.90
CA TRP A 840 -14.28 9.96 -15.13
C TRP A 840 -14.67 10.33 -16.56
N MET A 841 -14.15 9.60 -17.56
CA MET A 841 -14.46 9.85 -18.96
C MET A 841 -15.90 9.50 -19.33
N SER A 842 -16.54 8.59 -18.58
CA SER A 842 -17.87 8.05 -18.91
C SER A 842 -19.00 9.10 -18.92
N ILE A 843 -18.82 10.21 -18.20
CA ILE A 843 -19.80 11.31 -18.02
C ILE A 843 -19.99 12.19 -19.27
N ASP A 844 -19.11 12.06 -20.27
CA ASP A 844 -19.14 12.85 -21.49
C ASP A 844 -19.24 11.95 -22.73
N GLY A 845 -20.38 12.02 -23.42
CA GLY A 845 -20.66 11.20 -24.59
C GLY A 845 -19.74 11.44 -25.79
N LYS A 846 -19.07 12.59 -25.86
CA LYS A 846 -18.14 12.94 -26.94
C LYS A 846 -16.76 12.35 -26.71
N TRP A 847 -16.29 12.32 -25.46
CA TRP A 847 -14.90 11.98 -25.14
C TRP A 847 -14.70 10.57 -24.59
N ARG A 848 -15.74 9.88 -24.12
CA ARG A 848 -15.66 8.48 -23.66
C ARG A 848 -15.28 7.50 -24.78
N ASN A 849 -14.76 6.32 -24.44
CA ASN A 849 -14.42 5.31 -25.45
C ASN A 849 -15.72 4.79 -26.11
N PRO A 850 -15.86 4.77 -27.44
CA PRO A 850 -17.02 4.18 -28.09
C PRO A 850 -17.17 2.67 -27.79
N ASN A 851 -16.06 1.95 -27.58
CA ASN A 851 -16.07 0.53 -27.24
C ASN A 851 -15.86 0.30 -25.75
N VAL A 852 -16.92 -0.12 -25.04
CA VAL A 852 -16.87 -0.37 -23.58
C VAL A 852 -15.98 -1.55 -23.21
N GLN A 853 -15.89 -2.57 -24.07
CA GLN A 853 -15.10 -3.78 -23.79
C GLN A 853 -13.59 -3.51 -23.83
N GLU A 854 -13.19 -2.44 -24.53
CA GLU A 854 -11.80 -1.96 -24.55
C GLU A 854 -11.41 -1.17 -23.29
N GLU A 855 -12.34 -0.86 -22.39
CA GLU A 855 -12.06 -0.08 -21.18
C GLU A 855 -11.49 -0.92 -20.02
N ARG A 856 -11.67 -2.24 -20.07
CA ARG A 856 -11.30 -3.15 -18.97
C ARG A 856 -9.77 -3.34 -18.90
N ILE A 857 -9.22 -3.20 -17.70
CA ILE A 857 -7.77 -3.32 -17.45
C ILE A 857 -7.38 -4.78 -17.19
N ASN A 858 -8.14 -5.48 -16.35
CA ASN A 858 -7.86 -6.84 -15.93
C ASN A 858 -9.14 -7.72 -15.83
N ILE A 859 -8.95 -9.03 -15.91
CA ILE A 859 -9.93 -10.06 -15.59
C ILE A 859 -9.30 -11.00 -14.57
N PRO A 860 -9.58 -10.86 -13.26
CA PRO A 860 -8.94 -11.63 -12.19
C PRO A 860 -9.09 -13.15 -12.33
N ALA A 861 -10.21 -13.62 -12.89
CA ALA A 861 -10.44 -15.04 -13.16
C ALA A 861 -9.47 -15.64 -14.20
N ASN A 862 -8.76 -14.81 -14.98
CA ASN A 862 -7.72 -15.24 -15.89
C ASN A 862 -6.32 -14.96 -15.30
N PRO A 863 -5.64 -15.94 -14.70
CA PRO A 863 -4.32 -15.74 -14.09
C PRO A 863 -3.21 -15.41 -15.11
N ARG A 864 -3.48 -15.55 -16.42
CA ARG A 864 -2.60 -15.16 -17.52
C ARG A 864 -3.28 -14.09 -18.38
N HIS A 865 -3.86 -13.07 -17.75
CA HIS A 865 -4.39 -11.90 -18.46
C HIS A 865 -3.27 -11.01 -18.99
N TYR A 866 -3.44 -10.45 -20.19
CA TYR A 866 -2.47 -9.54 -20.80
C TYR A 866 -2.80 -8.09 -20.43
N TRP A 867 -1.99 -7.48 -19.57
CA TRP A 867 -2.14 -6.10 -19.09
C TRP A 867 -1.67 -5.08 -20.13
N ARG A 868 -2.54 -4.77 -21.08
CA ARG A 868 -2.21 -3.92 -22.23
C ARG A 868 -3.17 -2.76 -22.47
N TRP A 869 -4.11 -2.54 -21.53
CA TRP A 869 -5.06 -1.44 -21.65
C TRP A 869 -4.33 -0.11 -21.81
N ARG A 870 -4.84 0.73 -22.71
CA ARG A 870 -4.29 2.03 -23.02
C ARG A 870 -5.42 3.03 -23.23
N MET A 871 -5.28 4.22 -22.67
CA MET A 871 -6.28 5.26 -22.88
C MET A 871 -6.40 5.61 -24.37
N HIS A 872 -7.63 5.79 -24.87
CA HIS A 872 -7.86 6.01 -26.31
C HIS A 872 -7.45 7.42 -26.75
N LEU A 873 -7.56 8.42 -25.86
CA LEU A 873 -7.11 9.79 -26.11
C LEU A 873 -5.61 9.96 -25.81
N THR A 874 -4.95 10.91 -26.47
CA THR A 874 -3.68 11.42 -25.95
C THR A 874 -3.93 12.36 -24.77
N LEU A 875 -2.95 12.53 -23.89
CA LEU A 875 -2.97 13.52 -22.81
C LEU A 875 -3.13 14.94 -23.38
N GLU A 876 -2.56 15.23 -24.56
CA GLU A 876 -2.79 16.50 -25.25
C GLU A 876 -4.25 16.70 -25.69
N GLN A 877 -4.93 15.64 -26.12
CA GLN A 877 -6.36 15.68 -26.45
C GLN A 877 -7.21 15.81 -25.18
N LEU A 878 -6.86 15.06 -24.13
CA LEU A 878 -7.54 15.10 -22.83
C LEU A 878 -7.48 16.50 -22.22
N MET A 879 -6.32 17.18 -22.28
CA MET A 879 -6.18 18.57 -21.84
C MET A 879 -7.07 19.55 -22.62
N LYS A 880 -7.36 19.25 -23.90
CA LYS A 880 -8.23 20.06 -24.77
C LYS A 880 -9.70 19.66 -24.72
N ALA A 881 -10.07 18.64 -23.94
CA ALA A 881 -11.43 18.15 -23.81
C ALA A 881 -12.28 19.06 -22.88
N GLU A 882 -12.53 20.31 -23.30
CA GLU A 882 -13.15 21.34 -22.46
C GLU A 882 -14.50 20.90 -21.86
N SER A 883 -15.36 20.23 -22.62
CA SER A 883 -16.66 19.75 -22.12
C SER A 883 -16.53 18.74 -20.97
N LEU A 884 -15.58 17.81 -21.08
CA LEU A 884 -15.29 16.83 -20.05
C LEU A 884 -14.63 17.51 -18.83
N ASN A 885 -13.58 18.29 -19.07
CA ASN A 885 -12.80 18.92 -18.01
C ASN A 885 -13.63 19.91 -17.19
N GLU A 886 -14.52 20.66 -17.83
CA GLU A 886 -15.44 21.57 -17.13
C GLU A 886 -16.47 20.80 -16.29
N LYS A 887 -17.08 19.74 -16.83
CA LYS A 887 -17.99 18.86 -16.05
C LYS A 887 -17.30 18.32 -14.79
N ILE A 888 -16.06 17.83 -14.93
CA ILE A 888 -15.28 17.30 -13.80
C ILE A 888 -15.05 18.40 -12.76
N ARG A 889 -14.56 19.59 -13.17
CA ARG A 889 -14.36 20.73 -12.26
C ARG A 889 -15.63 21.12 -11.53
N CYS A 890 -16.73 21.33 -12.25
CA CYS A 890 -18.00 21.74 -11.66
C CYS A 890 -18.53 20.70 -10.65
N MET A 891 -18.42 19.41 -10.95
CA MET A 891 -18.85 18.37 -10.01
C MET A 891 -17.96 18.34 -8.76
N ILE A 892 -16.64 18.44 -8.90
CA ILE A 892 -15.73 18.50 -7.75
C ILE A 892 -16.04 19.72 -6.87
N GLU A 893 -16.16 20.91 -7.47
CA GLU A 893 -16.47 22.16 -6.76
C GLU A 893 -17.84 22.11 -6.07
N SER A 894 -18.89 21.67 -6.78
CA SER A 894 -20.26 21.60 -6.23
C SER A 894 -20.43 20.58 -5.10
N THR A 895 -19.54 19.58 -5.03
CA THR A 895 -19.53 18.57 -3.96
C THR A 895 -18.56 18.89 -2.82
N GLY A 896 -17.85 20.03 -2.88
CA GLY A 896 -16.94 20.49 -1.83
C GLY A 896 -15.66 19.66 -1.72
N ARG A 897 -15.11 19.21 -2.86
CA ARG A 897 -13.87 18.40 -2.94
C ARG A 897 -12.70 19.11 -3.63
#